data_AF-A0A7I4ESG1-F1
#
_entry.id   AF-A0A7I4ESG1-F1
#
_cell.length_a   1.000
_cell.length_b   1.000
_cell.length_c   1.000
_cell.angle_alpha   90.00
_cell.angle_beta   90.00
_cell.angle_gamma   90.00
#
_symmetry.space_group_name_H-M   'P 1'
#
loop_
_entity.id
_entity.type
_entity.pdbx_description
1 polymer ?
#
loop_
_entity_poly.entity_id
_entity_poly.type
_entity_poly.pdbx_seq_one_letter_code
_entity_poly.pdbx_strand_id
1 'polypeptide(L)'
;MAPRGTNVIDEFVAVEELHALSPKDMSSLLQEEESLVLKLSSAKGVILTVDVEKLASCLPLHLMACVASSSNEPRLRYWLRSVRLLHTLSSLAHGYPKLAQVLLQDVKIRMQILDLVTYMLVVLANMEQEGRGGGFIAVLHAASVACSLYLLMAFISHDWLDIAHVLLDHPKVDVFMDAAFDVVKRDIVLLQVKLRSLSIKLSAKKTTFESAERVAQVTALQCEASLQVLQHLCVAPNFRDQVLGHKELCKNGGILKLVLAVLKLQLPPVFSNSKSLKATFSRSKAKALVMMLTFCESEQCSFLDEVAAEPNAMQLAEQVAHEVLLLVKGALLEDPRLIEDEEEEKKNPMGFMHITSLRLADIFSDDSNFRNLVMDQIAPDLASVLAVHPTKFQERWCGGPVARELAVGEQDASLIFDPFEAAGDAMAAAAKVGAGVCVQEEPCNPPDFQIIPLAATAHQTRAALLVKLFANFFCFNAEVCPADEKDRFMHTFLRYLREGPLNPSHPLFFLSYERTAVRICENLHTLYDYVLTLTSDTVVDDDLVLVSDFAEALHHQMCPSSVSVADAPLMSFVRDGHEQKLLQWKNEREQSERWNRLEQSRQSGNDEMAGAEVAVQASNESKKTEMDELVKDNKRVGLSLGE
;
A
#
# COMPACT_ATOMS: atom_id res chain seq x y z
N MET A 1 -11.20 26.96 -64.64
CA MET A 1 -11.47 26.16 -63.44
C MET A 1 -10.13 25.66 -62.92
N ALA A 2 -9.61 26.26 -61.86
CA ALA A 2 -8.40 25.77 -61.20
C ALA A 2 -8.72 24.46 -60.44
N PRO A 3 -7.78 23.51 -60.36
CA PRO A 3 -7.99 22.28 -59.61
C PRO A 3 -8.21 22.65 -58.13
N ARG A 4 -9.27 22.09 -57.52
CA ARG A 4 -9.53 22.18 -56.08
C ARG A 4 -8.32 21.58 -55.37
N GLY A 5 -7.52 22.43 -54.72
CA GLY A 5 -6.40 21.97 -53.90
C GLY A 5 -6.92 21.03 -52.82
N THR A 6 -6.36 19.83 -52.77
CA THR A 6 -6.44 18.96 -51.60
C THR A 6 -5.76 19.68 -50.46
N ASN A 7 -6.56 20.33 -49.59
CA ASN A 7 -6.06 20.90 -48.35
C ASN A 7 -5.61 19.75 -47.45
N VAL A 8 -4.29 19.51 -47.41
CA VAL A 8 -3.65 18.69 -46.39
C VAL A 8 -3.89 19.39 -45.05
N ILE A 9 -4.55 18.71 -44.11
CA ILE A 9 -4.91 19.28 -42.81
C ILE A 9 -3.68 19.31 -41.92
N ASP A 10 -3.48 20.46 -41.26
CA ASP A 10 -2.52 20.63 -40.17
C ASP A 10 -2.87 19.67 -39.03
N GLU A 11 -1.89 18.92 -38.53
CA GLU A 11 -2.03 17.96 -37.44
C GLU A 11 -2.74 18.56 -36.22
N PHE A 12 -2.52 19.85 -35.95
CA PHE A 12 -3.22 20.57 -34.88
C PHE A 12 -4.74 20.60 -35.09
N VAL A 13 -5.19 20.93 -36.30
CA VAL A 13 -6.61 20.98 -36.66
C VAL A 13 -7.21 19.58 -36.67
N ALA A 14 -6.44 18.57 -37.10
CA ALA A 14 -6.88 17.18 -37.07
C ALA A 14 -7.18 16.72 -35.64
N VAL A 15 -6.31 17.00 -34.67
CA VAL A 15 -6.55 16.68 -33.26
C VAL A 15 -7.82 17.36 -32.73
N GLU A 16 -7.97 18.66 -32.99
CA GLU A 16 -9.12 19.43 -32.51
C GLU A 16 -10.46 18.90 -33.03
N GLU A 17 -10.54 18.47 -34.30
CA GLU A 17 -11.78 17.99 -34.91
C GLU A 17 -12.05 16.49 -34.64
N LEU A 18 -11.01 15.67 -34.47
CA LEU A 18 -11.16 14.21 -34.36
C LEU A 18 -11.27 13.67 -32.93
N HIS A 19 -10.73 14.37 -31.93
CA HIS A 19 -10.59 13.83 -30.56
C HIS A 19 -11.91 13.38 -29.90
N ALA A 20 -13.04 13.91 -30.35
CA ALA A 20 -14.35 13.61 -29.78
C ALA A 20 -14.96 12.32 -30.34
N LEU A 21 -14.44 11.80 -31.47
CA LEU A 21 -14.96 10.61 -32.12
C LEU A 21 -14.53 9.35 -31.37
N SER A 22 -15.50 8.53 -30.97
CA SER A 22 -15.23 7.21 -30.42
C SER A 22 -14.66 6.27 -31.49
N PRO A 23 -14.01 5.14 -31.12
CA PRO A 23 -13.60 4.12 -32.08
C PRO A 23 -14.73 3.66 -33.00
N LYS A 24 -15.95 3.53 -32.49
CA LYS A 24 -17.13 3.13 -33.27
C LYS A 24 -17.53 4.22 -34.27
N ASP A 25 -17.58 5.48 -33.83
CA ASP A 25 -17.95 6.60 -34.70
C ASP A 25 -16.92 6.77 -35.82
N MET A 26 -15.63 6.71 -35.48
CA MET A 26 -14.56 6.84 -36.47
C MET A 26 -14.54 5.67 -37.46
N SER A 27 -14.77 4.43 -37.00
CA SER A 27 -14.92 3.27 -37.90
C SER A 27 -16.09 3.45 -38.87
N SER A 28 -17.23 3.98 -38.39
CA SER A 28 -18.40 4.23 -39.24
C SER A 28 -18.18 5.27 -40.34
N LEU A 29 -17.20 6.16 -40.17
CA LEU A 29 -16.80 7.18 -41.14
C LEU A 29 -15.77 6.67 -42.17
N LEU A 30 -15.03 5.61 -41.84
CA LEU A 30 -14.00 4.98 -42.68
C LEU A 30 -14.58 4.03 -43.75
N GLN A 31 -15.75 4.34 -44.33
CA GLN A 31 -16.63 3.45 -45.12
C GLN A 31 -16.04 2.70 -46.34
N GLU A 32 -14.74 2.83 -46.63
CA GLU A 32 -14.00 2.02 -47.61
C GLU A 32 -12.70 1.52 -46.97
N GLU A 33 -12.65 0.21 -46.63
CA GLU A 33 -11.58 -0.45 -45.85
C GLU A 33 -10.14 -0.19 -46.35
N GLU A 34 -9.96 0.18 -47.62
CA GLU A 34 -8.64 0.29 -48.23
C GLU A 34 -7.97 1.66 -48.12
N SER A 35 -8.72 2.76 -47.97
CA SER A 35 -8.15 4.11 -48.16
C SER A 35 -7.75 4.83 -46.87
N LEU A 36 -8.22 4.42 -45.68
CA LEU A 36 -7.96 5.09 -44.39
C LEU A 36 -8.11 6.64 -44.44
N VAL A 37 -8.98 7.15 -45.33
CA VAL A 37 -9.24 8.58 -45.50
C VAL A 37 -10.57 8.97 -44.88
N LEU A 38 -10.54 9.90 -43.93
CA LEU A 38 -11.74 10.51 -43.33
C LEU A 38 -12.13 11.77 -44.09
N LYS A 39 -13.41 11.92 -44.41
CA LYS A 39 -14.00 13.16 -44.92
C LYS A 39 -14.98 13.73 -43.90
N LEU A 40 -14.66 14.88 -43.34
CA LEU A 40 -15.43 15.53 -42.27
C LEU A 40 -15.92 16.88 -42.74
N SER A 41 -17.11 17.30 -42.32
CA SER A 41 -17.52 18.69 -42.46
C SER A 41 -17.17 19.43 -41.17
N SER A 42 -16.19 20.32 -41.22
CA SER A 42 -15.87 21.21 -40.08
C SER A 42 -17.10 22.04 -39.70
N ALA A 43 -17.14 22.57 -38.47
CA ALA A 43 -18.18 23.49 -37.99
C ALA A 43 -18.39 24.73 -38.90
N LYS A 44 -17.39 25.07 -39.73
CA LYS A 44 -17.46 26.15 -40.73
C LYS A 44 -17.98 25.70 -42.12
N GLY A 45 -18.45 24.46 -42.25
CA GLY A 45 -18.95 23.89 -43.51
C GLY A 45 -17.87 23.48 -44.52
N VAL A 46 -16.59 23.45 -44.11
CA VAL A 46 -15.46 23.05 -44.97
C VAL A 46 -15.30 21.54 -44.90
N ILE A 47 -15.21 20.88 -46.06
CA ILE A 47 -14.90 19.45 -46.14
C ILE A 47 -13.40 19.26 -45.90
N LEU A 48 -13.08 18.72 -44.74
CA LEU A 48 -11.77 18.30 -44.26
C LEU A 48 -11.49 16.87 -44.72
N THR A 49 -10.36 16.62 -45.38
CA THR A 49 -9.89 15.28 -45.77
C THR A 49 -8.64 14.93 -44.96
N VAL A 50 -8.74 13.92 -44.08
CA VAL A 50 -7.64 13.47 -43.22
C VAL A 50 -7.19 12.08 -43.67
N ASP A 51 -5.90 11.94 -43.96
CA ASP A 51 -5.24 10.64 -44.12
C ASP A 51 -4.86 10.12 -42.72
N VAL A 52 -5.56 9.09 -42.25
CA VAL A 52 -5.42 8.57 -40.88
C VAL A 52 -4.08 7.86 -40.69
N GLU A 53 -3.58 7.19 -41.73
CA GLU A 53 -2.28 6.50 -41.69
C GLU A 53 -1.15 7.53 -41.54
N LYS A 54 -1.18 8.58 -42.37
CA LYS A 54 -0.20 9.65 -42.29
C LYS A 54 -0.28 10.39 -40.96
N LEU A 55 -1.48 10.71 -40.49
CA LEU A 55 -1.68 11.37 -39.19
C LEU A 55 -1.09 10.51 -38.07
N ALA A 56 -1.42 9.23 -38.00
CA ALA A 56 -0.92 8.29 -37.01
C ALA A 56 0.62 8.23 -36.97
N SER A 57 1.27 8.28 -38.13
CA SER A 57 2.74 8.23 -38.23
C SER A 57 3.45 9.51 -37.77
N CYS A 58 2.81 10.68 -37.89
CA CYS A 58 3.41 11.98 -37.54
C CYS A 58 2.99 12.49 -36.16
N LEU A 59 1.89 11.97 -35.62
CA LEU A 59 1.27 12.47 -34.40
C LEU A 59 2.21 12.45 -33.19
N PRO A 60 2.99 11.39 -32.88
CA PRO A 60 3.86 11.40 -31.70
C PRO A 60 4.87 12.55 -31.69
N LEU A 61 5.52 12.80 -32.83
CA LEU A 61 6.47 13.91 -32.98
C LEU A 61 5.80 15.28 -32.88
N HIS A 62 4.63 15.44 -33.51
CA HIS A 62 3.82 16.66 -33.42
C HIS A 62 3.47 16.98 -31.97
N LEU A 63 3.00 15.98 -31.21
CA LEU A 63 2.61 16.17 -29.82
C LEU A 63 3.79 16.55 -28.93
N MET A 64 4.97 15.97 -29.12
CA MET A 64 6.18 16.40 -28.41
C MET A 64 6.49 17.88 -28.65
N ALA A 65 6.34 18.37 -29.89
CA ALA A 65 6.53 19.78 -30.21
C ALA A 65 5.45 20.70 -29.60
N CYS A 66 4.19 20.27 -29.57
CA CYS A 66 3.09 21.03 -28.95
C CYS A 66 3.22 21.12 -27.42
N VAL A 67 3.65 20.04 -26.78
CA VAL A 67 3.88 19.99 -25.33
C VAL A 67 4.98 20.98 -24.92
N ALA A 68 5.98 21.20 -25.77
CA ALA A 68 7.08 22.13 -25.51
C ALA A 68 6.71 23.63 -25.61
N SER A 69 5.67 24.00 -26.36
CA SER A 69 5.49 25.37 -26.90
C SER A 69 4.32 26.17 -26.30
N SER A 70 3.44 25.54 -25.52
CA SER A 70 2.15 26.11 -25.09
C SER A 70 2.13 26.51 -23.60
N SER A 71 1.26 27.44 -23.18
CA SER A 71 1.03 27.75 -21.75
C SER A 71 0.32 26.60 -21.02
N ASN A 72 0.47 26.50 -19.69
CA ASN A 72 0.03 25.38 -18.85
C ASN A 72 -1.38 24.83 -19.17
N GLU A 73 -2.45 25.62 -19.03
CA GLU A 73 -3.82 25.10 -19.14
C GLU A 73 -4.22 24.71 -20.59
N PRO A 74 -4.00 25.54 -21.63
CA PRO A 74 -4.20 25.14 -23.02
C PRO A 74 -3.41 23.90 -23.43
N ARG A 75 -2.17 23.77 -22.93
CA ARG A 75 -1.32 22.59 -23.15
C ARG A 75 -2.00 21.32 -22.67
N LEU A 76 -2.50 21.31 -21.44
CA LEU A 76 -3.14 20.13 -20.84
C LEU A 76 -4.43 19.75 -21.59
N ARG A 77 -5.25 20.72 -21.98
CA ARG A 77 -6.46 20.42 -22.77
C ARG A 77 -6.11 19.82 -24.12
N TYR A 78 -5.18 20.43 -24.84
CA TYR A 78 -4.74 19.91 -26.13
C TYR A 78 -4.12 18.52 -26.00
N TRP A 79 -3.34 18.28 -24.94
CA TRP A 79 -2.81 16.96 -24.61
C TRP A 79 -3.92 15.93 -24.38
N LEU A 80 -4.91 16.22 -23.53
CA LEU A 80 -6.01 15.30 -23.27
C LEU A 80 -6.85 15.00 -24.53
N ARG A 81 -7.04 15.99 -25.41
CA ARG A 81 -7.65 15.75 -26.74
C ARG A 81 -6.79 14.81 -27.59
N SER A 82 -5.47 14.98 -27.52
CA SER A 82 -4.51 14.13 -28.25
C SER A 82 -4.51 12.70 -27.72
N VAL A 83 -4.58 12.50 -26.40
CA VAL A 83 -4.75 11.17 -25.77
C VAL A 83 -6.02 10.50 -26.30
N ARG A 84 -7.16 11.20 -26.32
CA ARG A 84 -8.42 10.64 -26.83
C ARG A 84 -8.28 10.17 -28.27
N LEU A 85 -7.64 10.98 -29.12
CA LEU A 85 -7.37 10.60 -30.50
C LEU A 85 -6.43 9.38 -30.58
N LEU A 86 -5.30 9.39 -29.86
CA LEU A 86 -4.35 8.27 -29.84
C LEU A 86 -5.00 6.97 -29.38
N HIS A 87 -5.83 7.03 -28.33
CA HIS A 87 -6.60 5.89 -27.85
C HIS A 87 -7.56 5.36 -28.92
N THR A 88 -8.30 6.25 -29.58
CA THR A 88 -9.19 5.89 -30.69
C THR A 88 -8.43 5.21 -31.83
N LEU A 89 -7.27 5.76 -32.22
CA LEU A 89 -6.45 5.20 -33.30
C LEU A 89 -5.85 3.83 -32.93
N SER A 90 -5.36 3.66 -31.70
CA SER A 90 -4.89 2.36 -31.20
C SER A 90 -6.01 1.31 -31.18
N SER A 91 -7.20 1.69 -30.70
CA SER A 91 -8.37 0.81 -30.69
C SER A 91 -8.74 0.35 -32.10
N LEU A 92 -8.75 1.28 -33.06
CA LEU A 92 -9.02 0.98 -34.47
C LEU A 92 -7.99 0.07 -35.11
N ALA A 93 -6.71 0.13 -34.69
CA ALA A 93 -5.66 -0.69 -35.28
C ALA A 93 -5.99 -2.19 -35.32
N HIS A 94 -6.75 -2.70 -34.35
CA HIS A 94 -7.23 -4.09 -34.32
C HIS A 94 -8.09 -4.48 -35.53
N GLY A 95 -8.85 -3.54 -36.10
CA GLY A 95 -9.72 -3.75 -37.26
C GLY A 95 -9.12 -3.33 -38.61
N TYR A 96 -8.02 -2.56 -38.59
CA TYR A 96 -7.43 -1.97 -39.80
C TYR A 96 -5.92 -2.32 -39.91
N PRO A 97 -5.53 -3.34 -40.70
CA PRO A 97 -4.16 -3.87 -40.71
C PRO A 97 -3.07 -2.85 -41.05
N LYS A 98 -3.33 -1.91 -41.97
CA LYS A 98 -2.39 -0.83 -42.31
C LYS A 98 -2.11 0.07 -41.11
N LEU A 99 -3.14 0.37 -40.31
CA LEU A 99 -3.01 1.18 -39.10
C LEU A 99 -2.26 0.43 -37.99
N ALA A 100 -2.51 -0.88 -37.83
CA ALA A 100 -1.72 -1.72 -36.93
C ALA A 100 -0.24 -1.78 -37.31
N GLN A 101 0.06 -1.88 -38.61
CA GLN A 101 1.44 -1.89 -39.09
C GLN A 101 2.18 -0.60 -38.67
N VAL A 102 1.53 0.56 -38.79
CA VAL A 102 2.12 1.85 -38.43
C VAL A 102 2.18 2.05 -36.91
N LEU A 103 1.10 1.82 -36.18
CA LEU A 103 1.02 2.17 -34.76
C LEU A 103 1.58 1.13 -33.80
N LEU A 104 1.37 -0.16 -34.09
CA LEU A 104 1.64 -1.25 -33.16
C LEU A 104 2.86 -2.10 -33.56
N GLN A 105 3.22 -2.14 -34.85
CA GLN A 105 4.35 -2.96 -35.33
C GLN A 105 5.61 -2.15 -35.63
N ASP A 106 5.48 -0.88 -36.02
CA ASP A 106 6.62 -0.02 -36.28
C ASP A 106 7.36 0.32 -34.96
N VAL A 107 8.57 -0.23 -34.82
CA VAL A 107 9.44 -0.03 -33.66
C VAL A 107 9.75 1.46 -33.46
N LYS A 108 9.92 2.24 -34.53
CA LYS A 108 10.22 3.67 -34.45
C LYS A 108 9.04 4.43 -33.84
N ILE A 109 7.82 4.12 -34.26
CA ILE A 109 6.62 4.78 -33.73
C ILE A 109 6.42 4.42 -32.27
N ARG A 110 6.59 3.14 -31.88
CA ARG A 110 6.51 2.73 -30.46
C ARG A 110 7.55 3.42 -29.59
N MET A 111 8.80 3.55 -30.06
CA MET A 111 9.83 4.31 -29.35
C MET A 111 9.48 5.80 -29.23
N GLN A 112 8.87 6.40 -30.26
CA GLN A 112 8.39 7.78 -30.18
C GLN A 112 7.23 7.96 -29.20
N ILE A 113 6.34 6.96 -29.06
CA ILE A 113 5.28 6.97 -28.05
C ILE A 113 5.88 6.90 -26.64
N LEU A 114 6.86 6.02 -26.41
CA LEU A 114 7.60 5.96 -25.14
C LEU A 114 8.27 7.29 -24.81
N ASP A 115 9.01 7.86 -25.77
CA ASP A 115 9.63 9.16 -25.63
C ASP A 115 8.62 10.27 -25.34
N LEU A 116 7.45 10.24 -26.01
CA LEU A 116 6.37 11.18 -25.77
C LEU A 116 5.80 11.06 -24.36
N VAL A 117 5.54 9.83 -23.87
CA VAL A 117 5.04 9.59 -22.51
C VAL A 117 6.06 10.08 -21.49
N THR A 118 7.33 9.65 -21.60
CA THR A 118 8.41 10.11 -20.70
C THR A 118 8.53 11.63 -20.71
N TYR A 119 8.54 12.26 -21.89
CA TYR A 119 8.65 13.70 -22.03
C TYR A 119 7.47 14.44 -21.39
N MET A 120 6.24 13.94 -21.59
CA MET A 120 5.05 14.53 -20.98
C MET A 120 5.10 14.43 -19.45
N LEU A 121 5.53 13.30 -18.88
CA LEU A 121 5.70 13.15 -17.43
C LEU A 121 6.75 14.14 -16.89
N VAL A 122 7.88 14.32 -17.58
CA VAL A 122 8.90 15.32 -17.21
C VAL A 122 8.32 16.74 -17.23
N VAL A 123 7.53 17.09 -18.25
CA VAL A 123 6.88 18.39 -18.33
C VAL A 123 5.87 18.58 -17.21
N LEU A 124 5.08 17.56 -16.89
CA LEU A 124 4.09 17.59 -15.81
C LEU A 124 4.75 17.69 -14.42
N ALA A 125 5.88 17.02 -14.20
CA ALA A 125 6.65 17.11 -12.96
C ALA A 125 7.17 18.54 -12.73
N ASN A 126 7.61 19.22 -13.80
CA ASN A 126 8.22 20.54 -13.74
C ASN A 126 7.26 21.72 -13.91
N MET A 127 5.96 21.49 -14.12
CA MET A 127 5.01 22.61 -14.23
C MET A 127 5.02 23.45 -12.94
N GLU A 128 4.88 24.77 -13.01
CA GLU A 128 4.81 25.60 -11.79
C GLU A 128 3.41 25.53 -11.17
N GLN A 129 3.33 25.61 -9.83
CA GLN A 129 2.03 25.73 -9.15
C GLN A 129 1.52 27.17 -9.31
N GLU A 130 0.52 27.39 -10.16
CA GLU A 130 -0.13 28.70 -10.29
C GLU A 130 -0.90 29.07 -9.00
N GLY A 131 -0.22 29.75 -8.07
CA GLY A 131 -0.80 30.60 -7.01
C GLY A 131 -1.82 29.97 -6.05
N ARG A 132 -2.41 30.83 -5.19
CA ARG A 132 -3.33 30.46 -4.08
C ARG A 132 -4.71 29.92 -4.52
N GLY A 133 -4.87 29.52 -5.78
CA GLY A 133 -6.17 29.21 -6.37
C GLY A 133 -6.45 27.73 -6.66
N GLY A 134 -5.42 26.86 -6.78
CA GLY A 134 -5.60 25.43 -7.06
C GLY A 134 -6.68 25.19 -8.11
N GLY A 135 -6.49 25.80 -9.29
CA GLY A 135 -7.49 25.92 -10.35
C GLY A 135 -7.98 24.58 -10.90
N PHE A 136 -8.69 24.62 -12.03
CA PHE A 136 -9.03 23.42 -12.80
C PHE A 136 -7.81 22.64 -13.27
N ILE A 137 -6.65 23.29 -13.27
CA ILE A 137 -5.34 22.71 -13.58
C ILE A 137 -5.08 21.43 -12.80
N ALA A 138 -5.47 21.32 -11.51
CA ALA A 138 -5.25 20.09 -10.74
C ALA A 138 -5.96 18.87 -11.36
N VAL A 139 -7.19 19.05 -11.87
CA VAL A 139 -7.97 17.97 -12.51
C VAL A 139 -7.34 17.58 -13.84
N LEU A 140 -7.00 18.57 -14.66
CA LEU A 140 -6.38 18.37 -15.97
C LEU A 140 -4.98 17.76 -15.86
N HIS A 141 -4.22 18.16 -14.84
CA HIS A 141 -2.87 17.70 -14.58
C HIS A 141 -2.89 16.23 -14.16
N ALA A 142 -3.71 15.85 -13.16
CA ALA A 142 -3.88 14.47 -12.75
C ALA A 142 -4.37 13.56 -13.89
N ALA A 143 -5.35 14.03 -14.67
CA ALA A 143 -5.82 13.29 -15.84
C ALA A 143 -4.73 13.12 -16.90
N SER A 144 -3.89 14.14 -17.10
CA SER A 144 -2.79 14.07 -18.06
C SER A 144 -1.74 13.04 -17.65
N VAL A 145 -1.43 12.93 -16.35
CA VAL A 145 -0.51 11.91 -15.82
C VAL A 145 -1.09 10.51 -16.04
N ALA A 146 -2.29 10.25 -15.55
CA ALA A 146 -2.95 8.95 -15.65
C ALA A 146 -3.07 8.51 -17.11
N CYS A 147 -3.60 9.37 -17.96
CA CYS A 147 -3.75 9.10 -19.38
C CYS A 147 -2.41 8.83 -20.07
N SER A 148 -1.35 9.58 -19.75
CA SER A 148 -0.02 9.35 -20.34
C SER A 148 0.52 7.97 -19.99
N LEU A 149 0.38 7.55 -18.72
CA LEU A 149 0.82 6.23 -18.27
C LEU A 149 0.01 5.10 -18.92
N TYR A 150 -1.31 5.26 -19.07
CA TYR A 150 -2.15 4.25 -19.71
C TYR A 150 -2.01 4.19 -21.24
N LEU A 151 -1.40 5.18 -21.90
CA LEU A 151 -1.03 5.04 -23.31
C LEU A 151 -0.01 3.90 -23.52
N LEU A 152 0.77 3.53 -22.50
CA LEU A 152 1.68 2.38 -22.58
C LEU A 152 0.89 1.09 -22.88
N MET A 153 -0.28 0.92 -22.25
CA MET A 153 -1.16 -0.23 -22.52
C MET A 153 -1.70 -0.25 -23.95
N ALA A 154 -1.98 0.93 -24.50
CA ALA A 154 -2.56 1.05 -25.83
C ALA A 154 -1.55 0.80 -26.97
N PHE A 155 -0.26 1.00 -26.74
CA PHE A 155 0.77 0.96 -27.79
C PHE A 155 1.86 -0.09 -27.59
N ILE A 156 1.97 -0.69 -26.40
CA ILE A 156 3.01 -1.67 -26.06
C ILE A 156 2.42 -3.07 -25.83
N SER A 157 1.68 -3.26 -24.73
CA SER A 157 1.05 -4.54 -24.38
C SER A 157 -0.09 -4.29 -23.39
N HIS A 158 -1.06 -5.20 -23.31
CA HIS A 158 -2.07 -5.18 -22.25
C HIS A 158 -1.58 -5.83 -20.94
N ASP A 159 -0.36 -6.36 -20.91
CA ASP A 159 0.29 -6.88 -19.71
C ASP A 159 1.35 -5.89 -19.19
N TRP A 160 1.23 -5.51 -17.92
CA TRP A 160 2.18 -4.64 -17.25
C TRP A 160 3.57 -5.25 -17.12
N LEU A 161 3.68 -6.59 -17.07
CA LEU A 161 4.98 -7.27 -17.08
C LEU A 161 5.71 -6.99 -18.39
N ASP A 162 5.05 -7.12 -19.54
CA ASP A 162 5.65 -6.83 -20.84
C ASP A 162 6.04 -5.35 -20.95
N ILE A 163 5.18 -4.44 -20.48
CA ILE A 163 5.49 -3.01 -20.45
C ILE A 163 6.75 -2.74 -19.61
N ALA A 164 6.87 -3.37 -18.44
CA ALA A 164 8.04 -3.21 -17.59
C ALA A 164 9.33 -3.65 -18.29
N HIS A 165 9.31 -4.78 -19.03
CA HIS A 165 10.46 -5.22 -19.82
C HIS A 165 10.83 -4.21 -20.91
N VAL A 166 9.84 -3.73 -21.68
CA VAL A 166 10.08 -2.73 -22.73
C VAL A 166 10.62 -1.41 -22.16
N LEU A 167 10.15 -0.99 -20.99
CA LEU A 167 10.67 0.19 -20.30
C LEU A 167 12.13 0.00 -19.86
N LEU A 168 12.49 -1.17 -19.32
CA LEU A 168 13.87 -1.48 -18.90
C LEU A 168 14.85 -1.47 -20.07
N ASP A 169 14.42 -1.90 -21.26
CA ASP A 169 15.23 -1.86 -22.48
C ASP A 169 15.34 -0.43 -23.06
N HIS A 170 14.55 0.53 -22.56
CA HIS A 170 14.52 1.88 -23.09
C HIS A 170 15.68 2.75 -22.54
N PRO A 171 16.43 3.49 -23.38
CA PRO A 171 17.59 4.30 -22.95
C PRO A 171 17.29 5.42 -21.94
N LYS A 172 16.00 5.74 -21.73
CA LYS A 172 15.54 6.80 -20.81
C LYS A 172 14.76 6.24 -19.61
N VAL A 173 14.95 4.97 -19.27
CA VAL A 173 14.25 4.32 -18.15
C VAL A 173 14.40 5.10 -16.83
N ASP A 174 15.62 5.56 -16.52
CA ASP A 174 15.89 6.33 -15.30
C ASP A 174 15.13 7.67 -15.28
N VAL A 175 15.10 8.37 -16.42
CA VAL A 175 14.33 9.62 -16.57
C VAL A 175 12.83 9.37 -16.42
N PHE A 176 12.34 8.25 -16.96
CA PHE A 176 10.95 7.84 -16.78
C PHE A 176 10.65 7.56 -15.31
N MET A 177 11.49 6.79 -14.62
CA MET A 177 11.31 6.46 -13.20
C MET A 177 11.27 7.71 -12.33
N ASP A 178 12.24 8.63 -12.48
CA ASP A 178 12.26 9.90 -11.75
C ASP A 178 10.99 10.72 -12.01
N ALA A 179 10.64 10.91 -13.28
CA ALA A 179 9.48 11.73 -13.65
C ALA A 179 8.17 11.11 -13.19
N ALA A 180 8.00 9.79 -13.32
CA ALA A 180 6.77 9.09 -12.96
C ALA A 180 6.52 9.12 -11.45
N PHE A 181 7.52 8.81 -10.62
CA PHE A 181 7.36 8.88 -9.17
C PHE A 181 7.14 10.32 -8.68
N ASP A 182 7.88 11.29 -9.22
CA ASP A 182 7.74 12.69 -8.79
C ASP A 182 6.38 13.28 -9.18
N VAL A 183 5.92 13.02 -10.41
CA VAL A 183 4.64 13.57 -10.89
C VAL A 183 3.44 12.93 -10.20
N VAL A 184 3.46 11.62 -9.93
CA VAL A 184 2.36 10.96 -9.19
C VAL A 184 2.30 11.47 -7.76
N LYS A 185 3.44 11.66 -7.09
CA LYS A 185 3.49 12.30 -5.76
C LYS A 185 2.90 13.71 -5.82
N ARG A 186 3.23 14.45 -6.88
CA ARG A 186 2.73 15.82 -7.08
C ARG A 186 1.22 15.85 -7.25
N ASP A 187 0.63 14.92 -7.99
CA ASP A 187 -0.82 14.81 -8.16
C ASP A 187 -1.54 14.60 -6.83
N ILE A 188 -0.99 13.75 -5.98
CA ILE A 188 -1.50 13.48 -4.63
C ILE A 188 -1.49 14.76 -3.77
N VAL A 189 -0.42 15.56 -3.85
CA VAL A 189 -0.35 16.86 -3.18
C VAL A 189 -1.37 17.85 -3.77
N LEU A 190 -1.51 17.90 -5.09
CA LEU A 190 -2.48 18.76 -5.78
C LEU A 190 -3.92 18.37 -5.44
N LEU A 191 -4.21 17.08 -5.31
CA LEU A 191 -5.49 16.55 -4.85
C LEU A 191 -5.80 17.07 -3.43
N GLN A 192 -4.85 16.98 -2.50
CA GLN A 192 -5.04 17.49 -1.14
C GLN A 192 -5.33 19.00 -1.12
N VAL A 193 -4.62 19.78 -1.94
CA VAL A 193 -4.87 21.23 -2.10
C VAL A 193 -6.24 21.48 -2.72
N LYS A 194 -6.63 20.70 -3.74
CA LYS A 194 -7.92 20.81 -4.42
C LYS A 194 -9.08 20.55 -3.47
N LEU A 195 -8.99 19.51 -2.65
CA LEU A 195 -9.99 19.16 -1.65
C LEU A 195 -10.19 20.28 -0.63
N ARG A 196 -9.10 20.90 -0.15
CA ARG A 196 -9.17 22.08 0.73
C ARG A 196 -9.84 23.27 0.04
N SER A 197 -9.49 23.54 -1.22
CA SER A 197 -10.11 24.60 -2.02
C SER A 197 -11.60 24.36 -2.24
N LEU A 198 -12.01 23.14 -2.56
CA LEU A 198 -13.42 22.74 -2.70
C LEU A 198 -14.18 22.87 -1.37
N SER A 199 -13.57 22.46 -0.25
CA SER A 199 -14.15 22.63 1.08
C SER A 199 -14.41 24.10 1.41
N ILE A 200 -13.45 24.99 1.13
CA ILE A 200 -13.61 26.44 1.30
C ILE A 200 -14.73 26.98 0.40
N LYS A 201 -14.82 26.53 -0.86
CA LYS A 201 -15.89 26.95 -1.79
C LYS A 201 -17.26 26.49 -1.33
N LEU A 202 -17.38 25.28 -0.79
CA LEU A 202 -18.62 24.75 -0.21
C LEU A 202 -19.05 25.56 1.01
N SER A 203 -18.14 25.82 1.94
CA SER A 203 -18.42 26.67 3.12
C SER A 203 -18.83 28.10 2.72
N ALA A 204 -18.24 28.63 1.64
CA ALA A 204 -18.60 29.93 1.08
C ALA A 204 -19.84 29.90 0.16
N LYS A 205 -20.52 28.76 0.01
CA LYS A 205 -21.69 28.55 -0.87
C LYS A 205 -21.44 28.96 -2.34
N LYS A 206 -20.21 28.83 -2.81
CA LYS A 206 -19.79 29.13 -4.20
C LYS A 206 -19.95 27.95 -5.16
N THR A 207 -20.29 26.77 -4.64
CA THR A 207 -20.52 25.53 -5.39
C THR A 207 -21.47 24.64 -4.60
N THR A 208 -22.13 23.69 -5.25
CA THR A 208 -22.98 22.69 -4.58
C THR A 208 -22.15 21.49 -4.13
N PHE A 209 -22.68 20.70 -3.19
CA PHE A 209 -22.00 19.49 -2.72
C PHE A 209 -21.77 18.51 -3.87
N GLU A 210 -22.78 18.27 -4.72
CA GLU A 210 -22.70 17.33 -5.84
C GLU A 210 -21.64 17.74 -6.84
N SER A 211 -21.54 19.04 -7.16
CA SER A 211 -20.51 19.53 -8.08
C SER A 211 -19.12 19.44 -7.48
N ALA A 212 -18.95 19.71 -6.18
CA ALA A 212 -17.66 19.63 -5.52
C ALA A 212 -17.20 18.18 -5.35
N GLU A 213 -18.11 17.29 -4.96
CA GLU A 213 -17.88 15.85 -4.83
C GLU A 213 -17.50 15.25 -6.19
N ARG A 214 -18.22 15.59 -7.26
CA ARG A 214 -17.88 15.13 -8.62
C ARG A 214 -16.46 15.52 -9.02
N VAL A 215 -16.07 16.79 -8.83
CA VAL A 215 -14.71 17.25 -9.17
C VAL A 215 -13.65 16.56 -8.29
N ALA A 216 -13.94 16.38 -6.99
CA ALA A 216 -13.06 15.65 -6.09
C ALA A 216 -12.89 14.19 -6.52
N GLN A 217 -13.98 13.51 -6.86
CA GLN A 217 -13.99 12.11 -7.26
C GLN A 217 -13.24 11.88 -8.56
N VAL A 218 -13.50 12.69 -9.59
CA VAL A 218 -12.77 12.63 -10.87
C VAL A 218 -11.28 12.82 -10.61
N THR A 219 -10.88 13.85 -9.85
CA THR A 219 -9.45 14.09 -9.55
C THR A 219 -8.83 12.91 -8.80
N ALA A 220 -9.52 12.36 -7.80
CA ALA A 220 -9.03 11.28 -6.98
C ALA A 220 -8.86 9.96 -7.78
N LEU A 221 -9.79 9.65 -8.68
CA LEU A 221 -9.69 8.49 -9.58
C LEU A 221 -8.50 8.59 -10.53
N GLN A 222 -8.18 9.78 -11.06
CA GLN A 222 -6.98 9.96 -11.89
C GLN A 222 -5.69 9.73 -11.09
N CYS A 223 -5.65 10.18 -9.83
CA CYS A 223 -4.53 9.93 -8.94
C CYS A 223 -4.40 8.42 -8.61
N GLU A 224 -5.53 7.76 -8.33
CA GLU A 224 -5.58 6.31 -8.08
C GLU A 224 -5.09 5.52 -9.29
N ALA A 225 -5.52 5.87 -10.51
CA ALA A 225 -5.10 5.23 -11.75
C ALA A 225 -3.58 5.34 -11.94
N SER A 226 -3.00 6.51 -11.69
CA SER A 226 -1.56 6.71 -11.83
C SER A 226 -0.75 5.91 -10.81
N LEU A 227 -1.21 5.85 -9.55
CA LEU A 227 -0.63 4.98 -8.53
C LEU A 227 -0.72 3.51 -8.91
N GLN A 228 -1.84 3.09 -9.49
CA GLN A 228 -2.05 1.71 -9.94
C GLN A 228 -1.04 1.31 -11.02
N VAL A 229 -0.69 2.20 -11.95
CA VAL A 229 0.37 1.91 -12.93
C VAL A 229 1.71 1.70 -12.25
N LEU A 230 2.11 2.59 -11.34
CA LEU A 230 3.38 2.42 -10.62
C LEU A 230 3.41 1.12 -9.82
N GLN A 231 2.29 0.79 -9.15
CA GLN A 231 2.16 -0.46 -8.41
C GLN A 231 2.30 -1.68 -9.31
N HIS A 232 1.63 -1.72 -10.47
CA HIS A 232 1.77 -2.83 -11.41
C HIS A 232 3.18 -2.98 -11.97
N LEU A 233 3.86 -1.87 -12.31
CA LEU A 233 5.25 -1.92 -12.77
C LEU A 233 6.20 -2.45 -11.69
N CYS A 234 6.01 -2.03 -10.44
CA CYS A 234 6.85 -2.45 -9.32
C CYS A 234 6.61 -3.90 -8.86
N VAL A 235 5.54 -4.57 -9.32
CA VAL A 235 5.35 -6.01 -9.10
C VAL A 235 6.31 -6.83 -9.98
N ALA A 236 6.76 -6.31 -11.12
CA ALA A 236 7.73 -6.98 -11.97
C ALA A 236 9.12 -6.98 -11.29
N PRO A 237 9.74 -8.14 -10.98
CA PRO A 237 10.98 -8.21 -10.20
C PRO A 237 12.12 -7.36 -10.78
N ASN A 238 12.37 -7.46 -12.08
CA ASN A 238 13.46 -6.71 -12.73
C ASN A 238 13.25 -5.18 -12.66
N PHE A 239 12.00 -4.72 -12.77
CA PHE A 239 11.69 -3.29 -12.70
C PHE A 239 11.76 -2.79 -11.26
N ARG A 240 11.22 -3.57 -10.31
CA ARG A 240 11.37 -3.32 -8.88
C ARG A 240 12.84 -3.18 -8.50
N ASP A 241 13.67 -4.11 -8.91
CA ASP A 241 15.08 -4.13 -8.52
C ASP A 241 15.85 -2.96 -9.17
N GLN A 242 15.49 -2.56 -10.40
CA GLN A 242 15.98 -1.33 -11.01
C GLN A 242 15.56 -0.08 -10.22
N VAL A 243 14.31 0.00 -9.76
CA VAL A 243 13.81 1.09 -8.90
C VAL A 243 14.58 1.16 -7.58
N LEU A 244 14.86 0.01 -6.95
CA LEU A 244 15.61 -0.06 -5.71
C LEU A 244 17.10 0.28 -5.89
N GLY A 245 17.67 -0.02 -7.06
CA GLY A 245 19.00 0.44 -7.47
C GLY A 245 19.07 1.93 -7.82
N HIS A 246 17.92 2.59 -8.03
CA HIS A 246 17.87 4.00 -8.43
C HIS A 246 18.07 4.94 -7.23
N LYS A 247 19.19 5.67 -7.22
CA LYS A 247 19.62 6.51 -6.08
C LYS A 247 18.57 7.53 -5.64
N GLU A 248 17.94 8.23 -6.59
CA GLU A 248 16.95 9.27 -6.25
C GLU A 248 15.67 8.70 -5.64
N LEU A 249 15.29 7.48 -6.04
CA LEU A 249 14.06 6.84 -5.58
C LEU A 249 14.27 6.09 -4.26
N CYS A 250 15.33 5.31 -4.15
CA CYS A 250 15.66 4.54 -2.96
C CYS A 250 16.41 5.40 -1.92
N LYS A 251 17.71 5.66 -2.11
CA LYS A 251 18.59 6.33 -1.12
C LYS A 251 18.17 7.74 -0.75
N ASN A 252 17.66 8.52 -1.71
CA ASN A 252 17.18 9.89 -1.43
C ASN A 252 15.69 9.93 -1.02
N GLY A 253 15.07 8.77 -0.79
CA GLY A 253 13.72 8.62 -0.28
C GLY A 253 12.62 9.06 -1.24
N GLY A 254 12.83 9.01 -2.56
CA GLY A 254 11.79 9.32 -3.55
C GLY A 254 10.54 8.44 -3.41
N ILE A 255 10.74 7.13 -3.19
CA ILE A 255 9.67 6.16 -2.89
C ILE A 255 8.93 6.57 -1.61
N LEU A 256 9.67 6.82 -0.54
CA LEU A 256 9.11 7.20 0.76
C LEU A 256 8.33 8.52 0.69
N LYS A 257 8.79 9.50 -0.08
CA LYS A 257 8.09 10.77 -0.30
C LYS A 257 6.74 10.55 -1.00
N LEU A 258 6.67 9.66 -1.99
CA LEU A 258 5.41 9.29 -2.63
C LEU A 258 4.47 8.59 -1.65
N VAL A 259 4.94 7.52 -1.00
CA VAL A 259 4.13 6.74 -0.04
C VAL A 259 3.62 7.65 1.07
N LEU A 260 4.48 8.49 1.66
CA LEU A 260 4.09 9.43 2.71
C LEU A 260 3.03 10.44 2.26
N ALA A 261 3.13 10.95 1.02
CA ALA A 261 2.12 11.86 0.47
C ALA A 261 0.75 11.18 0.35
N VAL A 262 0.72 9.91 -0.07
CA VAL A 262 -0.51 9.11 -0.19
C VAL A 262 -1.10 8.79 1.19
N LEU A 263 -0.28 8.34 2.14
CA LEU A 263 -0.76 7.99 3.49
C LEU A 263 -1.31 9.21 4.24
N LYS A 264 -0.70 10.38 4.05
CA LYS A 264 -1.16 11.67 4.58
C LYS A 264 -2.37 12.26 3.87
N LEU A 265 -2.91 11.62 2.83
CA LEU A 265 -4.19 12.05 2.25
C LEU A 265 -5.29 11.96 3.31
N GLN A 266 -5.95 13.11 3.50
CA GLN A 266 -7.06 13.27 4.43
C GLN A 266 -8.27 13.84 3.72
N LEU A 267 -9.40 13.16 3.92
CA LEU A 267 -10.70 13.60 3.43
C LEU A 267 -11.22 14.74 4.32
N PRO A 268 -11.47 15.95 3.77
CA PRO A 268 -12.03 17.03 4.56
C PRO A 268 -13.38 16.65 5.19
N PRO A 269 -13.73 17.14 6.39
CA PRO A 269 -14.98 16.76 7.07
C PRO A 269 -16.25 17.01 6.26
N VAL A 270 -16.25 18.00 5.36
CA VAL A 270 -17.39 18.26 4.47
C VAL A 270 -17.71 17.11 3.52
N PHE A 271 -16.73 16.25 3.23
CA PHE A 271 -16.88 15.06 2.38
C PHE A 271 -16.99 13.77 3.21
N SER A 272 -17.17 13.84 4.53
CA SER A 272 -17.20 12.65 5.41
C SER A 272 -18.32 11.67 5.08
N ASN A 273 -19.34 12.07 4.33
CA ASN A 273 -20.46 11.22 3.94
C ASN A 273 -20.33 10.66 2.52
N SER A 274 -19.27 11.05 1.79
CA SER A 274 -19.00 10.54 0.44
C SER A 274 -18.34 9.16 0.53
N LYS A 275 -19.11 8.11 0.22
CA LYS A 275 -18.61 6.72 0.24
C LYS A 275 -17.56 6.48 -0.86
N SER A 276 -17.82 6.97 -2.07
CA SER A 276 -16.92 6.81 -3.22
C SER A 276 -15.54 7.44 -2.97
N LEU A 277 -15.51 8.65 -2.39
CA LEU A 277 -14.24 9.30 -2.04
C LEU A 277 -13.48 8.55 -0.95
N LYS A 278 -14.18 8.06 0.08
CA LYS A 278 -13.55 7.23 1.12
C LYS A 278 -12.92 5.98 0.52
N ALA A 279 -13.65 5.29 -0.35
CA ALA A 279 -13.17 4.07 -1.01
C ALA A 279 -11.98 4.34 -1.92
N THR A 280 -12.02 5.38 -2.76
CA THR A 280 -10.87 5.79 -3.58
C THR A 280 -9.63 6.12 -2.75
N PHE A 281 -9.79 6.77 -1.59
CA PHE A 281 -8.64 7.09 -0.73
C PHE A 281 -8.08 5.85 -0.07
N SER A 282 -8.95 4.97 0.40
CA SER A 282 -8.57 3.68 0.98
C SER A 282 -7.79 2.83 -0.04
N ARG A 283 -8.30 2.71 -1.28
CA ARG A 283 -7.60 2.01 -2.37
C ARG A 283 -6.28 2.67 -2.75
N SER A 284 -6.22 4.01 -2.80
CA SER A 284 -4.97 4.73 -3.05
C SER A 284 -3.91 4.40 -2.01
N LYS A 285 -4.29 4.38 -0.71
CA LYS A 285 -3.41 3.95 0.37
C LYS A 285 -3.02 2.48 0.24
N ALA A 286 -3.97 1.59 -0.04
CA ALA A 286 -3.69 0.17 -0.26
C ALA A 286 -2.63 -0.03 -1.36
N LYS A 287 -2.76 0.64 -2.51
CA LYS A 287 -1.78 0.52 -3.61
C LYS A 287 -0.38 1.02 -3.24
N ALA A 288 -0.29 2.14 -2.50
CA ALA A 288 0.99 2.63 -1.99
C ALA A 288 1.62 1.69 -0.94
N LEU A 289 0.81 1.08 -0.08
CA LEU A 289 1.27 0.09 0.90
C LEU A 289 1.73 -1.20 0.20
N VAL A 290 1.03 -1.65 -0.84
CA VAL A 290 1.43 -2.83 -1.63
C VAL A 290 2.78 -2.58 -2.31
N MET A 291 3.00 -1.40 -2.90
CA MET A 291 4.32 -1.04 -3.44
C MET A 291 5.40 -1.12 -2.35
N MET A 292 5.17 -0.49 -1.21
CA MET A 292 6.10 -0.49 -0.08
C MET A 292 6.42 -1.92 0.38
N LEU A 293 5.41 -2.77 0.49
CA LEU A 293 5.54 -4.17 0.86
C LEU A 293 6.40 -4.93 -0.15
N THR A 294 6.13 -4.74 -1.44
CA THR A 294 6.91 -5.35 -2.53
C THR A 294 8.38 -4.94 -2.50
N PHE A 295 8.69 -3.70 -2.08
CA PHE A 295 10.06 -3.23 -1.92
C PHE A 295 10.75 -3.85 -0.69
N CYS A 296 10.05 -3.95 0.44
CA CYS A 296 10.58 -4.60 1.64
C CYS A 296 10.85 -6.11 1.43
N GLU A 297 10.02 -6.78 0.63
CA GLU A 297 10.11 -8.22 0.36
C GLU A 297 11.14 -8.56 -0.75
N SER A 298 11.94 -7.59 -1.24
CA SER A 298 12.94 -7.86 -2.28
C SER A 298 14.14 -8.63 -1.74
N GLU A 299 14.49 -9.73 -2.41
CA GLU A 299 15.66 -10.57 -2.08
C GLU A 299 16.99 -10.00 -2.59
N GLN A 300 16.96 -9.13 -3.61
CA GLN A 300 18.17 -8.62 -4.27
C GLN A 300 18.82 -7.47 -3.48
N CYS A 301 18.03 -6.70 -2.75
CA CYS A 301 18.51 -5.60 -1.92
C CYS A 301 17.58 -5.39 -0.72
N SER A 302 18.16 -5.20 0.45
CA SER A 302 17.42 -4.81 1.64
C SER A 302 17.03 -3.34 1.56
N PHE A 303 15.77 -3.07 1.19
CA PHE A 303 15.28 -1.70 1.07
C PHE A 303 15.38 -0.92 2.39
N LEU A 304 15.09 -1.57 3.51
CA LEU A 304 15.14 -0.94 4.83
C LEU A 304 16.57 -0.58 5.24
N ASP A 305 17.56 -1.42 4.93
CA ASP A 305 18.97 -1.12 5.22
C ASP A 305 19.50 0.04 4.35
N GLU A 306 19.15 0.06 3.06
CA GLU A 306 19.56 1.16 2.16
C GLU A 306 18.97 2.51 2.60
N VAL A 307 17.75 2.49 3.14
CA VAL A 307 17.09 3.67 3.69
C VAL A 307 17.68 4.06 5.05
N ALA A 308 17.98 3.09 5.92
CA ALA A 308 18.58 3.33 7.23
C ALA A 308 20.00 3.91 7.13
N ALA A 309 20.73 3.59 6.05
CA ALA A 309 22.06 4.11 5.80
C ALA A 309 22.13 5.63 5.59
N GLU A 310 21.02 6.28 5.19
CA GLU A 310 20.95 7.71 4.87
C GLU A 310 20.04 8.45 5.88
N PRO A 311 20.55 9.39 6.70
CA PRO A 311 19.78 10.00 7.79
C PRO A 311 18.46 10.67 7.36
N ASN A 312 18.46 11.33 6.20
CA ASN A 312 17.25 11.98 5.67
C ASN A 312 16.21 10.96 5.19
N ALA A 313 16.65 9.84 4.63
CA ALA A 313 15.76 8.76 4.20
C ALA A 313 15.20 8.02 5.40
N MET A 314 16.04 7.74 6.41
CA MET A 314 15.59 7.16 7.68
C MET A 314 14.52 8.01 8.37
N GLN A 315 14.71 9.34 8.44
CA GLN A 315 13.69 10.23 9.00
C GLN A 315 12.35 10.19 8.22
N LEU A 316 12.42 10.02 6.88
CA LEU A 316 11.21 9.84 6.07
C LEU A 316 10.58 8.47 6.32
N ALA A 317 11.38 7.43 6.50
CA ALA A 317 10.93 6.08 6.77
C ALA A 317 10.22 5.98 8.12
N GLU A 318 10.75 6.62 9.16
CA GLU A 318 10.08 6.74 10.46
C GLU A 318 8.72 7.43 10.35
N GLN A 319 8.60 8.47 9.51
CA GLN A 319 7.31 9.12 9.24
C GLN A 319 6.35 8.21 8.49
N VAL A 320 6.84 7.45 7.50
CA VAL A 320 6.03 6.45 6.80
C VAL A 320 5.57 5.37 7.77
N ALA A 321 6.48 4.82 8.58
CA ALA A 321 6.17 3.83 9.61
C ALA A 321 5.12 4.36 10.58
N HIS A 322 5.23 5.62 11.05
CA HIS A 322 4.21 6.23 11.89
C HIS A 322 2.83 6.27 11.23
N GLU A 323 2.73 6.69 9.96
CA GLU A 323 1.44 6.68 9.23
C GLU A 323 0.91 5.26 9.00
N VAL A 324 1.78 4.27 8.75
CA VAL A 324 1.40 2.85 8.67
C VAL A 324 0.83 2.39 10.01
N LEU A 325 1.48 2.72 11.14
CA LEU A 325 1.03 2.33 12.48
C LEU A 325 -0.30 2.98 12.87
N LEU A 326 -0.61 4.18 12.37
CA LEU A 326 -1.95 4.77 12.51
C LEU A 326 -3.02 3.96 11.79
N LEU A 327 -2.72 3.41 10.60
CA LEU A 327 -3.62 2.51 9.88
C LEU A 327 -3.76 1.16 10.60
N VAL A 328 -2.66 0.63 11.14
CA VAL A 328 -2.67 -0.59 11.94
C VAL A 328 -3.52 -0.42 13.19
N LYS A 329 -3.40 0.71 13.89
CA LYS A 329 -4.28 1.05 15.01
C LYS A 329 -5.76 1.07 14.57
N GLY A 330 -6.04 1.65 13.40
CA GLY A 330 -7.35 1.58 12.75
C GLY A 330 -7.82 0.13 12.60
N ALA A 331 -6.99 -0.73 12.01
CA ALA A 331 -7.28 -2.15 11.83
C ALA A 331 -7.55 -2.89 13.15
N LEU A 332 -6.72 -2.65 14.17
CA LEU A 332 -6.83 -3.29 15.48
C LEU A 332 -8.14 -2.91 16.17
N LEU A 333 -8.51 -1.61 16.13
CA LEU A 333 -9.58 -1.02 16.94
C LEU A 333 -10.84 -0.64 16.16
N GLU A 334 -10.93 -0.99 14.87
CA GLU A 334 -12.05 -0.71 13.96
C GLU A 334 -13.41 -1.04 14.58
N ASP A 335 -14.37 -0.13 14.54
CA ASP A 335 -15.73 -0.37 15.07
C ASP A 335 -16.58 -1.13 14.03
N PRO A 336 -16.97 -2.40 14.28
CA PRO A 336 -17.75 -3.18 13.32
C PRO A 336 -19.11 -2.57 12.97
N ARG A 337 -19.65 -1.68 13.81
CA ARG A 337 -20.95 -1.02 13.55
C ARG A 337 -20.89 -0.02 12.41
N LEU A 338 -19.70 0.27 11.89
CA LEU A 338 -19.48 1.17 10.77
C LEU A 338 -19.38 0.42 9.43
N ILE A 339 -19.43 -0.92 9.45
CA ILE A 339 -19.46 -1.77 8.26
C ILE A 339 -20.85 -1.69 7.64
N GLU A 340 -20.91 -1.51 6.33
CA GLU A 340 -22.16 -1.36 5.58
C GLU A 340 -22.63 -2.69 4.96
N ASP A 341 -23.82 -2.72 4.38
CA ASP A 341 -24.32 -3.93 3.70
C ASP A 341 -23.41 -4.33 2.52
N GLU A 342 -23.23 -5.64 2.31
CA GLU A 342 -22.28 -6.19 1.31
C GLU A 342 -22.45 -5.63 -0.12
N GLU A 343 -23.68 -5.33 -0.54
CA GLU A 343 -23.97 -4.78 -1.88
C GLU A 343 -23.48 -3.33 -2.04
N GLU A 344 -23.41 -2.56 -0.95
CA GLU A 344 -22.83 -1.21 -0.98
C GLU A 344 -21.30 -1.26 -0.98
N GLU A 345 -20.70 -2.25 -0.30
CA GLU A 345 -19.25 -2.46 -0.30
C GLU A 345 -18.74 -2.91 -1.67
N LYS A 346 -19.47 -3.79 -2.37
CA LYS A 346 -19.12 -4.18 -3.75
C LYS A 346 -19.11 -3.00 -4.72
N LYS A 347 -19.96 -2.00 -4.51
CA LYS A 347 -19.97 -0.77 -5.33
C LYS A 347 -18.79 0.15 -5.01
N ASN A 348 -18.24 0.07 -3.79
CA ASN A 348 -17.18 0.94 -3.30
C ASN A 348 -16.10 0.13 -2.58
N PRO A 349 -15.36 -0.75 -3.28
CA PRO A 349 -14.35 -1.59 -2.65
C PRO A 349 -13.27 -0.73 -1.99
N MET A 350 -12.92 -1.02 -0.74
CA MET A 350 -11.99 -0.20 0.05
C MET A 350 -10.53 -0.57 -0.19
N GLY A 351 -10.22 -1.72 -0.80
CA GLY A 351 -8.85 -2.21 -0.93
C GLY A 351 -8.33 -2.90 0.33
N PHE A 352 -7.28 -3.72 0.20
CA PHE A 352 -6.60 -4.37 1.32
C PHE A 352 -5.73 -3.41 2.15
N MET A 353 -6.28 -2.27 2.57
CA MET A 353 -5.53 -1.25 3.30
C MET A 353 -5.09 -1.77 4.68
N HIS A 354 -6.02 -2.31 5.49
CA HIS A 354 -5.69 -2.74 6.85
C HIS A 354 -4.80 -3.99 6.83
N ILE A 355 -5.14 -5.01 6.03
CA ILE A 355 -4.28 -6.20 5.91
C ILE A 355 -2.87 -5.86 5.42
N THR A 356 -2.72 -5.02 4.41
CA THR A 356 -1.38 -4.64 3.93
C THR A 356 -0.62 -3.82 4.96
N SER A 357 -1.32 -2.97 5.73
CA SER A 357 -0.69 -2.24 6.83
C SER A 357 -0.20 -3.17 7.95
N LEU A 358 -0.95 -4.23 8.27
CA LEU A 358 -0.54 -5.26 9.23
C LEU A 358 0.67 -6.07 8.73
N ARG A 359 0.74 -6.39 7.43
CA ARG A 359 1.90 -7.05 6.83
C ARG A 359 3.17 -6.17 6.89
N LEU A 360 3.03 -4.87 6.66
CA LEU A 360 4.16 -3.96 6.83
C LEU A 360 4.57 -3.81 8.29
N ALA A 361 3.62 -3.82 9.22
CA ALA A 361 3.93 -3.79 10.66
C ALA A 361 4.66 -5.06 11.11
N ASP A 362 4.32 -6.22 10.57
CA ASP A 362 5.07 -7.48 10.75
C ASP A 362 6.55 -7.28 10.35
N ILE A 363 6.80 -6.85 9.10
CA ILE A 363 8.17 -6.57 8.62
C ILE A 363 8.89 -5.55 9.50
N PHE A 364 8.26 -4.41 9.81
CA PHE A 364 8.90 -3.36 10.62
C PHE A 364 9.14 -3.79 12.08
N SER A 365 8.35 -4.73 12.60
CA SER A 365 8.54 -5.27 13.95
C SER A 365 9.68 -6.29 14.04
N ASP A 366 10.03 -6.91 12.92
CA ASP A 366 11.17 -7.82 12.80
C ASP A 366 12.48 -7.06 12.48
N ASP A 367 12.39 -5.91 11.80
CA ASP A 367 13.56 -5.10 11.45
C ASP A 367 14.19 -4.35 12.64
N SER A 368 15.50 -4.52 12.84
CA SER A 368 16.24 -3.92 13.96
C SER A 368 16.22 -2.39 14.03
N ASN A 369 16.08 -1.69 12.90
CA ASN A 369 16.04 -0.22 12.85
C ASN A 369 14.65 0.33 13.24
N PHE A 370 13.58 -0.44 13.01
CA PHE A 370 12.20 0.00 13.20
C PHE A 370 11.50 -0.62 14.41
N ARG A 371 11.94 -1.81 14.85
CA ARG A 371 11.28 -2.62 15.87
C ARG A 371 10.88 -1.84 17.13
N ASN A 372 11.80 -1.06 17.69
CA ASN A 372 11.52 -0.26 18.88
C ASN A 372 10.45 0.81 18.65
N LEU A 373 10.49 1.48 17.50
CA LEU A 373 9.49 2.48 17.11
C LEU A 373 8.10 1.84 17.00
N VAL A 374 8.02 0.68 16.36
CA VAL A 374 6.76 -0.06 16.18
C VAL A 374 6.22 -0.51 17.54
N MET A 375 7.05 -1.15 18.36
CA MET A 375 6.69 -1.64 19.69
C MET A 375 6.15 -0.52 20.58
N ASP A 376 6.87 0.60 20.68
CA ASP A 376 6.50 1.72 21.55
C ASP A 376 5.13 2.33 21.16
N GLN A 377 4.80 2.35 19.87
CA GLN A 377 3.56 2.91 19.36
C GLN A 377 2.36 1.96 19.43
N ILE A 378 2.56 0.66 19.19
CA ILE A 378 1.45 -0.29 19.04
C ILE A 378 1.16 -1.11 20.30
N ALA A 379 2.12 -1.26 21.22
CA ALA A 379 1.94 -2.05 22.45
C ALA A 379 0.67 -1.67 23.25
N PRO A 380 0.28 -0.39 23.40
CA PRO A 380 -0.98 -0.03 24.07
C PRO A 380 -2.23 -0.56 23.36
N ASP A 381 -2.21 -0.56 22.03
CA ASP A 381 -3.33 -0.98 21.20
C ASP A 381 -3.45 -2.52 21.21
N LEU A 382 -2.33 -3.25 21.18
CA LEU A 382 -2.30 -4.71 21.38
C LEU A 382 -2.85 -5.13 22.75
N ALA A 383 -2.44 -4.42 23.82
CA ALA A 383 -2.98 -4.64 25.15
C ALA A 383 -4.51 -4.41 25.19
N SER A 384 -4.98 -3.36 24.51
CA SER A 384 -6.41 -3.04 24.40
C SER A 384 -7.18 -4.13 23.65
N VAL A 385 -6.60 -4.70 22.57
CA VAL A 385 -7.18 -5.82 21.81
C VAL A 385 -7.36 -7.05 22.70
N LEU A 386 -6.34 -7.44 23.48
CA LEU A 386 -6.43 -8.60 24.38
C LEU A 386 -7.31 -8.34 25.63
N ALA A 387 -7.57 -7.09 26.00
CA ALA A 387 -8.42 -6.75 27.15
C ALA A 387 -9.94 -6.82 26.84
N VAL A 388 -10.32 -7.04 25.58
CA VAL A 388 -11.73 -7.17 25.13
C VAL A 388 -12.39 -8.42 25.74
N HIS A 389 -13.70 -8.36 26.02
CA HIS A 389 -14.45 -9.51 26.53
C HIS A 389 -14.26 -10.77 25.65
N PRO A 390 -14.00 -11.98 26.21
CA PRO A 390 -13.60 -13.15 25.44
C PRO A 390 -14.49 -13.50 24.25
N THR A 391 -15.82 -13.47 24.44
CA THR A 391 -16.77 -13.72 23.35
C THR A 391 -16.61 -12.74 22.18
N LYS A 392 -16.46 -11.45 22.48
CA LYS A 392 -16.28 -10.41 21.45
C LYS A 392 -14.91 -10.50 20.78
N PHE A 393 -13.90 -10.88 21.55
CA PHE A 393 -12.56 -11.14 21.02
C PHE A 393 -12.60 -12.29 20.02
N GLN A 394 -13.20 -13.42 20.38
CA GLN A 394 -13.33 -14.58 19.51
C GLN A 394 -14.15 -14.28 18.25
N GLU A 395 -15.27 -13.55 18.37
CA GLU A 395 -16.09 -13.13 17.22
C GLU A 395 -15.30 -12.31 16.20
N ARG A 396 -14.37 -11.48 16.68
CA ARG A 396 -13.59 -10.53 15.86
C ARG A 396 -12.27 -11.08 15.32
N TRP A 397 -11.56 -11.90 16.09
CA TRP A 397 -10.19 -12.32 15.76
C TRP A 397 -10.06 -13.81 15.46
N CYS A 398 -11.03 -14.64 15.87
CA CYS A 398 -10.93 -16.10 15.76
C CYS A 398 -11.95 -16.69 14.76
N GLY A 399 -12.13 -16.01 13.63
CA GLY A 399 -12.97 -16.50 12.53
C GLY A 399 -14.48 -16.50 12.78
N GLY A 400 -14.95 -15.73 13.77
CA GLY A 400 -16.37 -15.50 14.01
C GLY A 400 -17.04 -14.56 13.00
N PRO A 401 -18.34 -14.25 13.17
CA PRO A 401 -19.11 -13.45 12.22
C PRO A 401 -18.50 -12.07 11.96
N VAL A 402 -18.12 -11.35 13.02
CA VAL A 402 -17.51 -10.02 12.93
C VAL A 402 -16.19 -10.05 12.15
N ALA A 403 -15.36 -11.07 12.38
CA ALA A 403 -14.10 -11.25 11.64
C ALA A 403 -14.34 -11.38 10.14
N ARG A 404 -15.39 -12.11 9.75
CA ARG A 404 -15.77 -12.35 8.35
C ARG A 404 -16.38 -11.10 7.72
N GLU A 405 -17.23 -10.37 8.44
CA GLU A 405 -17.79 -9.09 7.98
C GLU A 405 -16.68 -8.07 7.69
N LEU A 406 -15.71 -7.93 8.60
CA LEU A 406 -14.53 -7.07 8.39
C LEU A 406 -13.74 -7.47 7.13
N ALA A 407 -13.65 -8.77 6.83
CA ALA A 407 -12.97 -9.25 5.64
C ALA A 407 -13.74 -8.95 4.33
N VAL A 408 -15.06 -8.80 4.37
CA VAL A 408 -15.86 -8.37 3.20
C VAL A 408 -15.59 -6.89 2.91
N GLY A 409 -15.53 -6.05 3.93
CA GLY A 409 -15.27 -4.61 3.79
C GLY A 409 -13.89 -4.26 3.27
N GLU A 410 -12.93 -5.19 3.35
CA GLU A 410 -11.56 -5.02 2.83
C GLU A 410 -11.39 -5.53 1.39
N GLN A 411 -12.45 -5.85 0.63
CA GLN A 411 -12.31 -6.34 -0.75
C GLN A 411 -11.41 -5.44 -1.61
N ASP A 412 -10.43 -6.06 -2.25
CA ASP A 412 -9.52 -5.37 -3.16
C ASP A 412 -10.06 -5.31 -4.58
N ALA A 413 -9.66 -4.26 -5.29
CA ALA A 413 -10.14 -3.97 -6.62
C ALA A 413 -9.09 -3.25 -7.45
N SER A 414 -9.03 -3.64 -8.72
CA SER A 414 -8.33 -2.92 -9.76
C SER A 414 -9.30 -1.97 -10.47
N LEU A 415 -8.91 -0.70 -10.59
CA LEU A 415 -9.67 0.28 -11.36
C LEU A 415 -9.54 -0.06 -12.85
N ILE A 416 -10.68 -0.26 -13.52
CA ILE A 416 -10.73 -0.37 -14.97
C ILE A 416 -10.74 1.06 -15.51
N PHE A 417 -9.63 1.44 -16.15
CA PHE A 417 -9.39 2.81 -16.56
C PHE A 417 -9.35 2.93 -18.08
N ASP A 418 -10.25 3.72 -18.64
CA ASP A 418 -10.27 4.10 -20.06
C ASP A 418 -9.73 5.54 -20.21
N PRO A 419 -8.56 5.76 -20.84
CA PRO A 419 -8.01 7.09 -21.10
C PRO A 419 -8.93 8.00 -21.92
N PHE A 420 -9.78 7.44 -22.78
CA PHE A 420 -10.69 8.23 -23.62
C PHE A 420 -11.80 8.88 -22.79
N GLU A 421 -12.48 8.09 -21.95
CA GLU A 421 -13.53 8.57 -21.05
C GLU A 421 -12.95 9.47 -19.97
N ALA A 422 -11.86 9.04 -19.33
CA ALA A 422 -11.16 9.79 -18.29
C ALA A 422 -10.74 11.20 -18.73
N ALA A 423 -10.16 11.33 -19.93
CA ALA A 423 -9.79 12.62 -20.50
C ALA A 423 -11.01 13.52 -20.76
N GLY A 424 -12.11 12.94 -21.25
CA GLY A 424 -13.40 13.63 -21.45
C GLY A 424 -13.95 14.18 -20.14
N ASP A 425 -14.05 13.33 -19.12
CA ASP A 425 -14.58 13.67 -17.80
C ASP A 425 -13.75 14.75 -17.10
N ALA A 426 -12.42 14.66 -17.18
CA ALA A 426 -11.52 15.67 -16.63
C ALA A 426 -11.71 17.04 -17.29
N MET A 427 -11.84 17.08 -18.62
CA MET A 427 -12.12 18.32 -19.36
C MET A 427 -13.51 18.89 -19.03
N ALA A 428 -14.52 18.04 -18.87
CA ALA A 428 -15.87 18.45 -18.47
C ALA A 428 -15.91 19.02 -17.03
N ALA A 429 -15.25 18.34 -16.08
CA ALA A 429 -15.07 18.81 -14.71
C ALA A 429 -14.30 20.14 -14.65
N ALA A 430 -13.35 20.34 -15.58
CA ALA A 430 -12.58 21.56 -15.72
C ALA A 430 -13.35 22.74 -16.34
N ALA A 431 -14.46 22.52 -17.05
CA ALA A 431 -15.18 23.56 -17.78
C ALA A 431 -16.19 24.35 -16.91
N LYS A 432 -16.68 23.78 -15.80
CA LYS A 432 -17.93 24.21 -15.13
C LYS A 432 -17.87 25.27 -14.01
N VAL A 433 -16.75 25.98 -13.79
CA VAL A 433 -16.70 27.09 -12.78
C VAL A 433 -16.45 28.48 -13.40
N GLY A 434 -16.41 28.60 -14.74
CA GLY A 434 -16.06 29.86 -15.43
C GLY A 434 -17.19 30.59 -16.18
N ALA A 435 -18.26 29.91 -16.60
CA ALA A 435 -19.31 30.53 -17.40
C ALA A 435 -20.66 29.92 -17.05
N GLY A 436 -21.68 30.76 -16.84
CA GLY A 436 -23.07 30.38 -16.54
C GLY A 436 -23.80 29.70 -17.71
N VAL A 437 -23.13 28.80 -18.42
CA VAL A 437 -23.73 27.94 -19.44
C VAL A 437 -24.16 26.66 -18.75
N CYS A 438 -25.49 26.47 -18.67
CA CYS A 438 -26.11 25.23 -18.22
C CYS A 438 -25.90 24.16 -19.31
N VAL A 439 -24.72 23.54 -19.32
CA VAL A 439 -24.52 22.27 -20.02
C VAL A 439 -25.23 21.22 -19.18
N GLN A 440 -26.24 20.58 -19.76
CA GLN A 440 -26.97 19.47 -19.15
C GLN A 440 -25.98 18.54 -18.43
N GLU A 441 -26.29 18.19 -17.19
CA GLU A 441 -25.50 17.21 -16.45
C GLU A 441 -25.68 15.87 -17.13
N GLU A 442 -24.83 15.56 -18.12
CA GLU A 442 -24.65 14.18 -18.50
C GLU A 442 -24.12 13.43 -17.27
N PRO A 443 -24.76 12.31 -16.88
CA PRO A 443 -24.27 11.51 -15.78
C PRO A 443 -22.85 11.05 -16.11
N CYS A 444 -21.92 11.26 -15.18
CA CYS A 444 -20.64 10.56 -15.22
C CYS A 444 -20.97 9.06 -15.09
N ASN A 445 -20.42 8.22 -15.97
CA ASN A 445 -20.53 6.78 -15.76
C ASN A 445 -19.88 6.44 -14.41
N PRO A 446 -20.47 5.53 -13.62
CA PRO A 446 -19.82 5.07 -12.40
C PRO A 446 -18.47 4.40 -12.79
N PRO A 447 -17.43 4.57 -11.96
CA PRO A 447 -16.16 3.88 -12.20
C PRO A 447 -16.37 2.37 -12.16
N ASP A 448 -15.69 1.66 -13.05
CA ASP A 448 -15.75 0.21 -13.13
C ASP A 448 -14.54 -0.43 -12.43
N PHE A 449 -14.79 -1.56 -11.77
CA PHE A 449 -13.80 -2.21 -10.91
C PHE A 449 -13.77 -3.71 -11.16
N GLN A 450 -12.55 -4.24 -11.30
CA GLN A 450 -12.32 -5.66 -11.26
C GLN A 450 -12.06 -6.07 -9.80
N ILE A 451 -13.04 -6.71 -9.15
CA ILE A 451 -12.90 -7.24 -7.80
C ILE A 451 -11.91 -8.40 -7.78
N ILE A 452 -10.97 -8.37 -6.84
CA ILE A 452 -9.97 -9.42 -6.63
C ILE A 452 -10.46 -10.34 -5.51
N PRO A 453 -10.84 -11.59 -5.81
CA PRO A 453 -11.43 -12.48 -4.82
C PRO A 453 -10.35 -13.07 -3.89
N LEU A 454 -10.01 -12.35 -2.81
CA LEU A 454 -9.18 -12.87 -1.71
C LEU A 454 -9.91 -12.90 -0.35
N ALA A 455 -11.17 -12.43 -0.28
CA ALA A 455 -11.90 -12.23 0.96
C ALA A 455 -12.09 -13.51 1.81
N ALA A 456 -12.01 -14.71 1.21
CA ALA A 456 -12.27 -15.96 1.90
C ALA A 456 -11.30 -16.26 3.06
N THR A 457 -10.05 -15.79 2.99
CA THR A 457 -9.02 -16.03 4.02
C THR A 457 -8.50 -14.77 4.70
N ALA A 458 -8.96 -13.58 4.30
CA ALA A 458 -8.53 -12.30 4.86
C ALA A 458 -8.63 -12.24 6.40
N HIS A 459 -9.71 -12.74 6.99
CA HIS A 459 -9.88 -12.82 8.45
C HIS A 459 -8.85 -13.75 9.12
N GLN A 460 -8.43 -14.82 8.45
CA GLN A 460 -7.40 -15.74 8.92
C GLN A 460 -6.03 -15.05 8.90
N THR A 461 -5.73 -14.33 7.81
CA THR A 461 -4.50 -13.53 7.68
C THR A 461 -4.40 -12.46 8.77
N ARG A 462 -5.50 -11.79 9.12
CA ARG A 462 -5.52 -10.81 10.23
C ARG A 462 -5.14 -11.45 11.57
N ALA A 463 -5.69 -12.64 11.88
CA ALA A 463 -5.37 -13.36 13.10
C ALA A 463 -3.90 -13.83 13.12
N ALA A 464 -3.42 -14.34 11.99
CA ALA A 464 -2.03 -14.72 11.80
C ALA A 464 -1.05 -13.56 12.02
N LEU A 465 -1.33 -12.39 11.42
CA LEU A 465 -0.51 -11.19 11.57
C LEU A 465 -0.53 -10.65 13.01
N LEU A 466 -1.63 -10.82 13.73
CA LEU A 466 -1.67 -10.47 15.15
C LEU A 466 -0.73 -11.36 15.98
N VAL A 467 -0.69 -12.67 15.69
CA VAL A 467 0.28 -13.61 16.31
C VAL A 467 1.72 -13.23 15.96
N LYS A 468 2.00 -12.91 14.70
CA LYS A 468 3.32 -12.42 14.24
C LYS A 468 3.83 -11.23 15.04
N LEU A 469 2.99 -10.21 15.25
CA LEU A 469 3.38 -9.04 16.03
C LEU A 469 3.81 -9.40 17.47
N PHE A 470 3.09 -10.31 18.14
CA PHE A 470 3.48 -10.79 19.46
C PHE A 470 4.79 -11.60 19.42
N ALA A 471 4.94 -12.47 18.42
CA ALA A 471 6.15 -13.27 18.23
C ALA A 471 7.37 -12.36 18.03
N ASN A 472 7.30 -11.42 17.08
CA ASN A 472 8.40 -10.52 16.74
C ASN A 472 8.82 -9.71 17.95
N PHE A 473 7.89 -9.07 18.68
CA PHE A 473 8.24 -8.27 19.85
C PHE A 473 8.78 -9.07 21.04
N PHE A 474 8.41 -10.34 21.17
CA PHE A 474 8.93 -11.20 22.22
C PHE A 474 10.28 -11.85 21.86
N CYS A 475 10.54 -12.08 20.57
CA CYS A 475 11.80 -12.64 20.07
C CYS A 475 12.99 -11.79 20.53
N PHE A 476 14.04 -12.39 21.09
CA PHE A 476 15.26 -11.68 21.44
C PHE A 476 16.46 -12.43 20.88
N ASN A 477 17.23 -11.75 20.02
CA ASN A 477 18.49 -12.27 19.49
C ASN A 477 19.67 -11.44 20.02
N ALA A 478 20.51 -12.04 20.86
CA ALA A 478 21.64 -11.37 21.49
C ALA A 478 22.73 -10.91 20.50
N GLU A 479 22.75 -11.44 19.28
CA GLU A 479 23.71 -11.04 18.23
C GLU A 479 23.31 -9.76 17.49
N VAL A 480 22.01 -9.44 17.48
CA VAL A 480 21.43 -8.33 16.70
C VAL A 480 20.83 -7.25 17.60
N CYS A 481 20.15 -7.64 18.67
CA CYS A 481 19.48 -6.74 19.59
C CYS A 481 20.43 -6.26 20.71
N PRO A 482 20.44 -4.95 21.02
CA PRO A 482 21.03 -4.42 22.24
C PRO A 482 20.53 -5.15 23.51
N ALA A 483 21.42 -5.33 24.49
CA ALA A 483 21.09 -6.07 25.72
C ALA A 483 19.94 -5.44 26.54
N ASP A 484 19.71 -4.14 26.40
CA ASP A 484 18.61 -3.40 27.03
C ASP A 484 17.24 -3.63 26.37
N GLU A 485 17.20 -4.27 25.20
CA GLU A 485 15.94 -4.72 24.58
C GLU A 485 15.42 -6.04 25.14
N LYS A 486 16.27 -6.79 25.86
CA LYS A 486 15.84 -8.04 26.50
C LYS A 486 14.68 -7.75 27.47
N ASP A 487 13.59 -8.50 27.33
CA ASP A 487 12.36 -8.37 28.12
C ASP A 487 11.66 -7.00 28.01
N ARG A 488 12.12 -6.08 27.14
CA ARG A 488 11.59 -4.72 27.01
C ARG A 488 10.12 -4.71 26.63
N PHE A 489 9.72 -5.59 25.70
CA PHE A 489 8.31 -5.72 25.31
C PHE A 489 7.45 -6.15 26.50
N MET A 490 7.85 -7.20 27.22
CA MET A 490 7.13 -7.69 28.40
C MET A 490 6.97 -6.58 29.45
N HIS A 491 8.03 -5.85 29.77
CA HIS A 491 7.99 -4.75 30.73
C HIS A 491 7.08 -3.60 30.28
N THR A 492 7.16 -3.23 29.00
CA THR A 492 6.34 -2.17 28.40
C THR A 492 4.87 -2.55 28.39
N PHE A 493 4.57 -3.77 27.97
CA PHE A 493 3.23 -4.34 27.93
C PHE A 493 2.62 -4.39 29.34
N LEU A 494 3.32 -4.96 30.33
CA LEU A 494 2.88 -5.00 31.72
C LEU A 494 2.71 -3.61 32.34
N ARG A 495 3.58 -2.65 32.01
CA ARG A 495 3.45 -1.26 32.45
C ARG A 495 2.12 -0.67 31.99
N TYR A 496 1.78 -0.80 30.71
CA TYR A 496 0.49 -0.33 30.20
C TYR A 496 -0.70 -1.02 30.85
N LEU A 497 -0.60 -2.33 31.13
CA LEU A 497 -1.66 -3.05 31.84
C LEU A 497 -1.85 -2.58 33.29
N ARG A 498 -0.76 -2.25 33.98
CA ARG A 498 -0.79 -1.72 35.36
C ARG A 498 -1.30 -0.29 35.43
N GLU A 499 -0.93 0.53 34.46
CA GLU A 499 -1.43 1.90 34.32
C GLU A 499 -2.95 1.92 34.01
N GLY A 500 -3.52 0.80 33.55
CA GLY A 500 -4.96 0.59 33.39
C GLY A 500 -5.53 1.41 32.23
N PRO A 501 -6.87 1.41 32.00
CA PRO A 501 -7.43 2.11 30.85
C PRO A 501 -7.15 3.62 30.91
N LEU A 502 -6.55 4.12 29.83
CA LEU A 502 -6.26 5.52 29.48
C LEU A 502 -7.50 6.44 29.34
N ASN A 503 -8.71 6.02 29.74
CA ASN A 503 -9.90 6.90 29.85
C ASN A 503 -11.05 6.24 30.66
N PRO A 504 -11.51 6.81 31.79
CA PRO A 504 -12.62 6.28 32.61
C PRO A 504 -13.97 6.16 31.90
N SER A 505 -14.15 6.81 30.75
CA SER A 505 -15.40 6.79 29.97
C SER A 505 -15.54 5.57 29.05
N HIS A 506 -14.52 4.70 28.96
CA HIS A 506 -14.54 3.56 28.05
C HIS A 506 -15.48 2.44 28.57
N PRO A 507 -16.36 1.84 27.74
CA PRO A 507 -17.30 0.79 28.15
C PRO A 507 -16.67 -0.49 28.73
N LEU A 508 -15.35 -0.65 28.61
CA LEU A 508 -14.58 -1.77 29.16
C LEU A 508 -13.95 -1.46 30.54
N PHE A 509 -14.16 -0.27 31.09
CA PHE A 509 -13.65 0.18 32.41
C PHE A 509 -14.42 -0.47 33.57
N PHE A 510 -14.29 -1.78 33.77
CA PHE A 510 -15.06 -2.47 34.81
C PHE A 510 -14.34 -3.62 35.53
N LEU A 511 -13.02 -3.79 35.36
CA LEU A 511 -12.29 -4.91 35.95
C LEU A 511 -11.13 -4.46 36.84
N SER A 512 -10.86 -5.23 37.91
CA SER A 512 -9.60 -5.15 38.64
C SER A 512 -8.43 -5.56 37.74
N TYR A 513 -7.21 -5.18 38.11
CA TYR A 513 -6.00 -5.53 37.38
C TYR A 513 -5.91 -7.04 37.12
N GLU A 514 -6.28 -7.86 38.10
CA GLU A 514 -6.16 -9.32 38.05
C GLU A 514 -7.23 -9.97 37.16
N ARG A 515 -8.45 -9.41 37.11
CA ARG A 515 -9.47 -9.89 36.16
C ARG A 515 -9.12 -9.51 34.72
N THR A 516 -8.48 -8.37 34.54
CA THR A 516 -7.96 -7.95 33.22
C THR A 516 -6.83 -8.86 32.78
N ALA A 517 -5.94 -9.23 33.71
CA ALA A 517 -4.86 -10.17 33.49
C ALA A 517 -5.33 -11.53 32.98
N VAL A 518 -6.25 -12.16 33.71
CA VAL A 518 -6.81 -13.47 33.33
C VAL A 518 -7.42 -13.39 31.93
N ARG A 519 -8.22 -12.37 31.65
CA ARG A 519 -8.84 -12.17 30.33
C ARG A 519 -7.81 -12.07 29.21
N ILE A 520 -6.71 -11.33 29.42
CA ILE A 520 -5.65 -11.19 28.42
C ILE A 520 -5.01 -12.54 28.13
N CYS A 521 -4.67 -13.32 29.17
CA CYS A 521 -4.16 -14.67 29.00
C CYS A 521 -5.16 -15.56 28.26
N GLU A 522 -6.46 -15.50 28.61
CA GLU A 522 -7.49 -16.30 27.94
C GLU A 522 -7.62 -15.96 26.45
N ASN A 523 -7.64 -14.68 26.10
CA ASN A 523 -7.73 -14.23 24.71
C ASN A 523 -6.49 -14.58 23.90
N LEU A 524 -5.30 -14.48 24.52
CA LEU A 524 -4.04 -14.86 23.87
C LEU A 524 -4.03 -16.36 23.55
N HIS A 525 -4.45 -17.22 24.48
CA HIS A 525 -4.59 -18.65 24.21
C HIS A 525 -5.66 -18.96 23.16
N THR A 526 -6.81 -18.26 23.21
CA THR A 526 -7.87 -18.44 22.21
C THR A 526 -7.39 -18.05 20.80
N LEU A 527 -6.61 -16.97 20.68
CA LEU A 527 -5.98 -16.57 19.43
C LEU A 527 -4.97 -17.62 18.95
N TYR A 528 -4.09 -18.05 19.85
CA TYR A 528 -3.08 -19.08 19.58
C TYR A 528 -3.73 -20.37 19.05
N ASP A 529 -4.74 -20.90 19.75
CA ASP A 529 -5.43 -22.14 19.37
C ASP A 529 -6.15 -21.99 18.04
N TYR A 530 -6.74 -20.83 17.76
CA TYR A 530 -7.33 -20.56 16.45
C TYR A 530 -6.27 -20.60 15.34
N VAL A 531 -5.16 -19.88 15.50
CA VAL A 531 -4.09 -19.84 14.49
C VAL A 531 -3.41 -21.20 14.30
N LEU A 532 -3.29 -21.99 15.37
CA LEU A 532 -2.79 -23.37 15.31
C LEU A 532 -3.62 -24.26 14.37
N THR A 533 -4.93 -24.01 14.25
CA THR A 533 -5.81 -24.76 13.33
C THR A 533 -5.72 -24.30 11.87
N LEU A 534 -5.10 -23.14 11.60
CA LEU A 534 -4.99 -22.60 10.26
C LEU A 534 -3.90 -23.33 9.47
N THR A 535 -4.15 -23.55 8.18
CA THR A 535 -3.18 -24.09 7.22
C THR A 535 -2.37 -22.99 6.52
N SER A 536 -2.31 -21.79 7.10
CA SER A 536 -1.67 -20.63 6.47
C SER A 536 -0.15 -20.64 6.68
N ASP A 537 0.59 -20.38 5.61
CA ASP A 537 2.05 -20.19 5.64
C ASP A 537 2.47 -18.85 6.25
N THR A 538 1.53 -17.98 6.63
CA THR A 538 1.83 -16.66 7.22
C THR A 538 2.53 -16.78 8.57
N VAL A 539 2.24 -17.83 9.35
CA VAL A 539 2.79 -18.06 10.69
C VAL A 539 3.58 -19.35 10.68
N VAL A 540 4.90 -19.25 10.90
CA VAL A 540 5.78 -20.40 11.01
C VAL A 540 5.74 -20.98 12.43
N ASP A 541 6.27 -22.18 12.58
CA ASP A 541 6.24 -22.91 13.84
C ASP A 541 7.01 -22.19 14.96
N ASP A 542 8.11 -21.49 14.63
CA ASP A 542 8.88 -20.67 15.59
C ASP A 542 8.06 -19.49 16.15
N ASP A 543 7.21 -18.86 15.33
CA ASP A 543 6.34 -17.77 15.79
C ASP A 543 5.36 -18.27 16.87
N LEU A 544 4.84 -19.49 16.70
CA LEU A 544 3.92 -20.11 17.66
C LEU A 544 4.65 -20.46 18.96
N VAL A 545 5.87 -20.96 18.89
CA VAL A 545 6.70 -21.22 20.09
C VAL A 545 6.90 -19.91 20.87
N LEU A 546 7.31 -18.84 20.19
CA LEU A 546 7.53 -17.53 20.81
C LEU A 546 6.27 -16.98 21.49
N VAL A 547 5.10 -17.11 20.86
CA VAL A 547 3.84 -16.65 21.45
C VAL A 547 3.41 -17.53 22.62
N SER A 548 3.68 -18.84 22.58
CA SER A 548 3.47 -19.72 23.73
C SER A 548 4.36 -19.33 24.91
N ASP A 549 5.65 -19.10 24.67
CA ASP A 549 6.60 -18.65 25.68
C ASP A 549 6.19 -17.29 26.27
N PHE A 550 5.76 -16.35 25.43
CA PHE A 550 5.22 -15.06 25.87
C PHE A 550 3.99 -15.25 26.76
N ALA A 551 3.06 -16.13 26.38
CA ALA A 551 1.85 -16.41 27.16
C ALA A 551 2.19 -17.02 28.54
N GLU A 552 3.14 -17.95 28.59
CA GLU A 552 3.63 -18.56 29.83
C GLU A 552 4.32 -17.52 30.73
N ALA A 553 5.23 -16.72 30.17
CA ALA A 553 5.92 -15.66 30.90
C ALA A 553 4.95 -14.59 31.43
N LEU A 554 3.96 -14.20 30.62
CA LEU A 554 2.91 -13.27 31.01
C LEU A 554 2.07 -13.85 32.15
N HIS A 555 1.68 -15.13 32.06
CA HIS A 555 0.94 -15.81 33.12
C HIS A 555 1.72 -15.82 34.44
N HIS A 556 3.01 -16.13 34.42
CA HIS A 556 3.86 -16.13 35.62
C HIS A 556 4.01 -14.74 36.26
N GLN A 557 4.11 -13.68 35.45
CA GLN A 557 4.21 -12.31 35.92
C GLN A 557 2.90 -11.77 36.51
N MET A 558 1.75 -12.24 36.01
CA MET A 558 0.43 -11.75 36.42
C MET A 558 -0.21 -12.61 37.53
N CYS A 559 0.11 -13.90 37.59
CA CYS A 559 -0.37 -14.85 38.58
C CYS A 559 0.81 -15.43 39.39
N PRO A 560 1.50 -14.63 40.22
CA PRO A 560 2.63 -15.12 40.99
C PRO A 560 2.20 -16.22 41.95
N SER A 561 2.98 -17.30 42.00
CA SER A 561 2.79 -18.38 42.96
C SER A 561 2.95 -17.82 44.37
N SER A 562 1.82 -17.68 45.10
CA SER A 562 1.66 -17.22 46.48
C SER A 562 1.68 -15.69 46.75
N VAL A 563 0.50 -15.14 47.10
CA VAL A 563 0.40 -13.93 47.94
C VAL A 563 -0.44 -14.27 49.17
N SER A 564 0.23 -14.25 50.32
CA SER A 564 -0.36 -14.42 51.65
C SER A 564 -0.95 -13.08 52.14
N VAL A 565 -2.08 -12.61 51.60
CA VAL A 565 -2.81 -11.48 52.22
C VAL A 565 -4.32 -11.57 51.97
N ALA A 566 -5.09 -11.02 52.92
CA ALA A 566 -6.49 -11.23 53.29
C ALA A 566 -7.63 -10.94 52.28
N ASP A 567 -7.36 -10.76 50.98
CA ASP A 567 -8.40 -10.73 49.91
C ASP A 567 -8.58 -12.11 49.22
N ALA A 568 -8.12 -13.15 49.89
CA ALA A 568 -7.87 -14.50 49.38
C ALA A 568 -9.01 -15.25 48.65
N PRO A 569 -10.32 -15.17 49.01
CA PRO A 569 -11.31 -16.10 48.45
C PRO A 569 -11.70 -15.84 46.99
N LEU A 570 -11.87 -14.56 46.62
CA LEU A 570 -12.27 -14.19 45.24
C LEU A 570 -11.08 -14.32 44.28
N MET A 571 -9.89 -14.00 44.78
CA MET A 571 -8.62 -14.10 44.06
C MET A 571 -8.18 -15.55 43.83
N SER A 572 -8.37 -16.44 44.81
CA SER A 572 -8.15 -17.87 44.61
C SER A 572 -9.14 -18.46 43.61
N PHE A 573 -10.43 -18.12 43.68
CA PHE A 573 -11.43 -18.64 42.76
C PHE A 573 -11.17 -18.30 41.29
N VAL A 574 -10.80 -17.05 41.00
CA VAL A 574 -10.49 -16.60 39.64
C VAL A 574 -9.20 -17.24 39.11
N ARG A 575 -8.17 -17.39 39.96
CA ARG A 575 -6.92 -18.05 39.60
C ARG A 575 -7.11 -19.56 39.40
N ASP A 576 -7.75 -20.24 40.33
CA ASP A 576 -7.94 -21.69 40.28
C ASP A 576 -8.84 -22.08 39.07
N GLY A 577 -9.82 -21.24 38.72
CA GLY A 577 -10.60 -21.40 37.49
C GLY A 577 -9.79 -21.19 36.21
N HIS A 578 -8.85 -20.23 36.21
CA HIS A 578 -7.92 -20.01 35.09
C HIS A 578 -6.93 -21.16 34.94
N GLU A 579 -6.36 -21.67 36.03
CA GLU A 579 -5.46 -22.84 36.02
C GLU A 579 -6.15 -24.10 35.48
N GLN A 580 -7.42 -24.32 35.82
CA GLN A 580 -8.22 -25.41 35.24
C GLN A 580 -8.42 -25.24 33.73
N LYS A 581 -8.68 -24.01 33.26
CA LYS A 581 -8.77 -23.71 31.82
C LYS A 581 -7.45 -23.93 31.08
N LEU A 582 -6.32 -23.52 31.66
CA LEU A 582 -5.00 -23.77 31.09
C LEU A 582 -4.75 -25.27 30.92
N LEU A 583 -5.10 -26.08 31.92
CA LEU A 583 -4.99 -27.54 31.83
C LEU A 583 -5.91 -28.12 30.74
N GLN A 584 -7.13 -27.59 30.62
CA GLN A 584 -8.06 -27.98 29.56
C GLN A 584 -7.47 -27.69 28.17
N TRP A 585 -6.98 -26.49 27.91
CA TRP A 585 -6.35 -26.16 26.63
C TRP A 585 -5.14 -27.04 26.34
N LYS A 586 -4.31 -27.30 27.35
CA LYS A 586 -3.17 -28.21 27.21
C LYS A 586 -3.61 -29.60 26.75
N ASN A 587 -4.64 -30.16 27.38
CA ASN A 587 -5.20 -31.48 27.01
C ASN A 587 -5.85 -31.47 25.61
N GLU A 588 -6.51 -30.39 25.23
CA GLU A 588 -7.12 -30.24 23.89
C GLU A 588 -6.04 -30.18 22.79
N ARG A 589 -4.91 -29.51 23.07
CA ARG A 589 -3.77 -29.40 22.13
C ARG A 589 -3.06 -30.71 21.87
N GLU A 590 -3.05 -31.66 22.80
CA GLU A 590 -2.44 -32.99 22.59
C GLU A 590 -3.07 -33.75 21.39
N GLN A 591 -4.28 -33.38 20.99
CA GLN A 591 -4.96 -33.94 19.80
C GLN A 591 -4.52 -33.28 18.49
N SER A 592 -3.78 -32.17 18.53
CA SER A 592 -3.31 -31.44 17.36
C SER A 592 -1.97 -31.99 16.86
N GLU A 593 -1.95 -32.46 15.60
CA GLU A 593 -0.71 -32.92 14.95
C GLU A 593 0.34 -31.80 14.84
N ARG A 594 -0.09 -30.56 14.59
CA ARG A 594 0.83 -29.41 14.54
C ARG A 594 1.44 -29.13 15.90
N TRP A 595 0.64 -29.15 16.98
CA TRP A 595 1.14 -29.00 18.34
C TRP A 595 2.16 -30.07 18.73
N ASN A 596 1.87 -31.33 18.41
CA ASN A 596 2.78 -32.43 18.74
C ASN A 596 4.14 -32.30 18.04
N ARG A 597 4.19 -31.75 16.82
CA ARG A 597 5.45 -31.41 16.12
C ARG A 597 6.22 -30.26 16.80
N LEU A 598 5.50 -29.23 17.26
CA LEU A 598 6.11 -28.10 17.98
C LEU A 598 6.75 -28.56 19.30
N GLU A 599 6.03 -29.38 20.07
CA GLU A 599 6.49 -29.86 21.37
C GLU A 599 7.71 -30.79 21.23
N GLN A 600 7.74 -31.63 20.20
CA GLN A 600 8.92 -32.45 19.87
C GLN A 600 10.14 -31.57 19.52
N SER A 601 9.93 -30.48 18.77
CA SER A 601 11.00 -29.55 18.38
C SER A 601 11.57 -28.79 19.58
N ARG A 602 10.71 -28.34 20.50
CA ARG A 602 11.10 -27.73 21.79
C ARG A 602 11.95 -28.67 22.64
N GLN A 603 11.57 -29.95 22.72
CA GLN A 603 12.31 -30.95 23.48
C GLN A 603 13.69 -31.24 22.88
N SER A 604 13.80 -31.36 21.56
CA SER A 604 15.10 -31.54 20.89
C SER A 604 16.04 -30.34 21.03
N GLY A 605 15.52 -29.10 20.95
CA GLY A 605 16.33 -27.88 21.09
C GLY A 605 16.86 -27.67 22.52
N ASN A 606 16.06 -28.03 23.52
CA ASN A 606 16.50 -28.00 24.93
C ASN A 606 17.58 -29.04 25.23
N ASP A 607 17.52 -30.22 24.62
CA ASP A 607 18.56 -31.26 24.76
C ASP A 607 19.88 -30.84 24.11
N GLU A 608 19.85 -30.12 22.97
CA GLU A 608 21.03 -29.57 22.32
C GLU A 608 21.65 -28.40 23.10
N MET A 609 20.85 -27.47 23.63
CA MET A 609 21.34 -26.40 24.51
C MET A 609 21.91 -26.94 25.82
N ALA A 610 21.28 -27.94 26.44
CA ALA A 610 21.83 -28.60 27.63
C ALA A 610 23.16 -29.30 27.32
N GLY A 611 23.29 -29.93 26.15
CA GLY A 611 24.56 -30.49 25.67
C GLY A 611 25.65 -29.44 25.44
N ALA A 612 25.29 -28.28 24.89
CA ALA A 612 26.21 -27.16 24.66
C ALA A 612 26.66 -26.49 25.98
N GLU A 613 25.75 -26.28 26.94
CA GLU A 613 26.09 -25.74 28.27
C GLU A 613 27.00 -26.68 29.07
N VAL A 614 26.76 -28.00 28.99
CA VAL A 614 27.62 -29.02 29.59
C VAL A 614 29.00 -29.03 28.91
N ALA A 615 29.08 -28.85 27.59
CA ALA A 615 30.36 -28.75 26.87
C ALA A 615 31.14 -27.48 27.22
N VAL A 616 30.46 -26.35 27.41
CA VAL A 616 31.08 -25.08 27.84
C VAL A 616 31.54 -25.16 29.30
N GLN A 617 30.77 -25.79 30.20
CA GLN A 617 31.20 -26.05 31.58
C GLN A 617 32.41 -27.00 31.63
N ALA A 618 32.42 -28.07 30.84
CA ALA A 618 33.55 -28.99 30.75
C ALA A 618 34.82 -28.31 30.18
N SER A 619 34.67 -27.40 29.21
CA SER A 619 35.79 -26.60 28.67
C SER A 619 36.34 -25.62 29.71
N ASN A 620 35.47 -25.00 30.50
CA ASN A 620 35.87 -24.07 31.56
C ASN A 620 36.54 -24.79 32.76
N GLU A 621 36.10 -26.01 33.10
CA GLU A 621 36.77 -26.84 34.11
C GLU A 621 38.14 -27.35 33.62
N SER A 622 38.26 -27.72 32.34
CA SER A 622 39.55 -28.10 31.75
C SER A 622 40.56 -26.94 31.78
N LYS A 623 40.14 -25.73 31.39
CA LYS A 623 40.97 -24.51 31.47
C LYS A 623 41.36 -24.13 32.89
N LYS A 624 40.47 -24.36 33.86
CA LYS A 624 40.77 -24.13 35.29
C LYS A 624 41.82 -25.11 35.82
N THR A 625 41.77 -26.36 35.33
CA THR A 625 42.73 -27.40 35.71
C THR A 625 44.12 -27.14 35.11
N GLU A 626 44.21 -26.70 33.84
CA GLU A 626 45.47 -26.26 33.22
C GLU A 626 46.08 -25.04 33.93
N MET A 627 45.24 -24.08 34.35
CA MET A 627 45.69 -22.90 35.08
C MET A 627 46.22 -23.26 36.49
N ASP A 628 45.60 -24.24 37.17
CA ASP A 628 46.07 -24.73 38.46
C ASP A 628 47.37 -25.56 38.37
N GLU A 629 47.62 -26.24 37.24
CA GLU A 629 48.91 -26.90 36.96
C GLU A 629 50.02 -25.89 36.65
N LEU A 630 49.73 -24.85 35.85
CA LEU A 630 50.67 -23.74 35.59
C LEU A 630 51.06 -22.97 36.87
N VAL A 631 50.14 -22.82 37.82
CA VAL A 631 50.41 -22.20 39.14
C VAL A 631 51.25 -23.12 40.04
N LYS A 632 51.12 -24.45 39.93
CA LYS A 632 51.96 -25.41 40.65
C LYS A 632 53.39 -25.47 40.08
N ASP A 633 53.55 -25.39 38.76
CA ASP A 633 54.87 -25.39 38.12
C ASP A 633 55.64 -24.08 38.37
N ASN A 634 54.96 -22.92 38.38
CA ASN A 634 55.60 -21.66 38.77
C ASN A 634 56.03 -21.63 40.26
N LYS A 635 55.36 -22.39 41.14
CA LYS A 635 55.83 -22.58 42.53
C LYS A 635 57.03 -23.52 42.66
N ARG A 636 57.26 -24.43 41.70
CA ARG A 636 58.46 -25.29 41.68
C ARG A 636 59.71 -24.57 41.15
N VAL A 637 59.55 -23.61 40.24
CA VAL A 637 60.68 -22.85 39.66
C VAL A 637 61.13 -21.68 40.55
N GLY A 638 60.24 -21.16 41.41
CA GLY A 638 60.55 -20.05 42.33
C GLY A 638 61.37 -20.39 43.59
N LEU A 639 61.88 -21.62 43.75
CA LEU A 639 62.61 -22.09 44.95
C LEU A 639 64.11 -22.35 44.74
N SER A 640 64.73 -21.92 43.62
CA SER A 640 66.17 -22.12 43.38
C SER A 640 66.98 -20.90 42.92
N LEU A 641 66.54 -19.67 43.19
CA LEU A 641 67.38 -18.48 43.02
C LEU A 641 67.24 -17.57 44.25
N GLY A 642 68.07 -17.88 45.25
CA GLY A 642 68.13 -17.16 46.51
C GLY A 642 69.14 -17.79 47.48
N GLU A 643 70.39 -17.92 47.02
CA GLU A 643 71.68 -17.75 47.74
C GLU A 643 72.85 -18.28 46.91
#